data_AF-A0A4Z1NIN6-F1
#
_entry.id   AF-A0A4Z1NIN6-F1
#
_cell.length_a   1.000
_cell.length_b   1.000
_cell.length_c   1.000
_cell.angle_alpha   90.00
_cell.angle_beta   90.00
_cell.angle_gamma   90.00
#
_symmetry.space_group_name_H-M   'P 1'
#
loop_
_entity.id
_entity.type
_entity.pdbx_description
1 polymer ?
#
loop_
_entity_poly.entity_id
_entity_poly.type
_entity_poly.pdbx_seq_one_letter_code
_entity_poly.pdbx_strand_id
1 'polypeptide(L)'
;MLTSERVEQSSAIHMQFRDCHEGHKPHAGLDPTKASTGVVWTSERAYEHGYMDDPDSWANLGQGAPEVEDEIEGCFERPHSVEVTMGGREYGPTAGIKPLRAAIANLYNAHHRAGKESLYSWENVCVVPGGRAGLIRIAAVLGHAYLGFFIPDYTAYNEMLSLFRNFGTIPVPLNRDDNYHIHPEKIEEEIARGTSVFITSNPRNPTGQVITNPELGQIQTICRDKATLIMDEFYGGYNYTSDCDGTVVSAADNIENVDDDDVLIIDGLTKRFRLPGWRVAWIIGPKEFIKAIGSCGSYLDGGTNVPFQEAAIPMLEPNRVKKEMKALQTHFREKRDYAIGRLREMGFKIEEKLVPQATFYLWLDLRHLPDAINDGLNFFEACLKEKCIVVPGIFFDLNPSKRRDLFDSPCHHYVRLSYGPRMEILKKGLDAIERVVKKYGKPDEAIESEGEGKTATLELSKNSPRVLGTTGEDDVLNAVFQSKAPGPKLDPLAAVKSIHSQLFDKIVQKTPYCSASTTPQTQPLCSSLNSPAEEVAYIRPKSSPKLGKDDIRRYLTRFQESQTYFPFVRLPYNITLETMMRSHPFLLLGILAAMSVPDVDVHQRLDAKFKRVLSEKTIEREEKSLDLLQGLLVYLTWYPIHLNPKGLQVMKFLQMAVDLVVDLKFDRHSDMLFDIKSRDSDTHKLSNERLAYLGCYYISTSIVLPFGRHQPIPFSPYMQFCLEFLPHDDTEARAQVLVKVHHLVEQATELNKIGAQPGSLSKDSQIELLIRRLDAIQQSLSPANACHPSMIFSLDFARERIYAVHTPMPKFPVHPDSPYSRIHLSECLAVIIKLLTHIISLPPTVFTTFTYPEWYHIIEMLVGLSRLCFPIPSIPSWDPASTRQIAKYLPLVTGFQAKMEEVVKLLASRSSPYGENGHKKGTVSIPSLFSAVLTILVDQYKERVYSFIDVDTPFNLFDPQDHQNTPHITTLPDSQQYHAIPTESQHIESIYPMKSGLCPVMSGALRSTGYWDAMDAFKNEIGTTGGVTNGADGDAWMGSTVDGELFDGNIIEDCGLWDLQAAQWEGNFH
;
A
#
# COMPACT_ATOMS: atom_id res chain seq x y z
N MET A 1 -32.28 -1.88 -20.25
CA MET A 1 -31.44 -2.42 -19.15
C MET A 1 -31.26 -3.92 -19.29
N LEU A 2 -32.31 -4.76 -19.21
CA LEU A 2 -32.16 -6.22 -19.33
C LEU A 2 -31.58 -6.76 -20.67
N THR A 3 -31.62 -5.97 -21.75
CA THR A 3 -31.04 -6.34 -23.06
C THR A 3 -29.57 -5.95 -23.21
N SER A 4 -29.11 -4.83 -22.61
CA SER A 4 -27.71 -4.40 -22.70
C SER A 4 -26.79 -5.26 -21.83
N GLU A 5 -27.23 -5.62 -20.62
CA GLU A 5 -26.49 -6.53 -19.72
C GLU A 5 -26.20 -7.90 -20.37
N ARG A 6 -27.11 -8.40 -21.21
CA ARG A 6 -26.91 -9.67 -21.94
C ARG A 6 -25.86 -9.56 -23.04
N VAL A 7 -25.75 -8.42 -23.71
CA VAL A 7 -24.76 -8.20 -24.78
C VAL A 7 -23.37 -8.05 -24.15
N GLU A 8 -23.23 -7.29 -23.06
CA GLU A 8 -21.97 -7.10 -22.34
C GLU A 8 -21.38 -8.40 -21.79
N GLN A 9 -22.19 -9.24 -21.16
CA GLN A 9 -21.76 -10.54 -20.62
C GLN A 9 -21.33 -11.52 -21.73
N SER A 10 -21.78 -11.30 -22.97
CA SER A 10 -21.40 -12.11 -24.14
C SER A 10 -20.29 -11.50 -25.00
N SER A 11 -19.92 -10.24 -24.75
CA SER A 11 -18.94 -9.52 -25.55
C SER A 11 -17.51 -9.95 -25.21
N ALA A 12 -16.78 -10.46 -26.21
CA ALA A 12 -15.41 -10.92 -26.04
C ALA A 12 -14.47 -9.82 -25.54
N ILE A 13 -14.64 -8.57 -26.00
CA ILE A 13 -13.77 -7.46 -25.60
C ILE A 13 -14.05 -7.02 -24.15
N HIS A 14 -15.29 -7.14 -23.67
CA HIS A 14 -15.65 -6.87 -22.28
C HIS A 14 -15.05 -7.93 -21.34
N MET A 15 -15.13 -9.22 -21.71
CA MET A 15 -14.47 -10.31 -20.97
C MET A 15 -12.95 -10.13 -20.95
N GLN A 16 -12.33 -9.91 -22.11
CA GLN A 16 -10.88 -9.68 -22.18
C GLN A 16 -10.43 -8.47 -21.37
N PHE A 17 -11.19 -7.36 -21.34
CA PHE A 17 -10.86 -6.20 -20.53
C PHE A 17 -10.92 -6.51 -19.02
N ARG A 18 -11.91 -7.30 -18.58
CA ARG A 18 -12.01 -7.81 -17.20
C ARG A 18 -10.79 -8.67 -16.86
N ASP A 19 -10.45 -9.62 -17.72
CA ASP A 19 -9.36 -10.59 -17.49
C ASP A 19 -7.96 -9.94 -17.57
N CYS A 20 -7.78 -8.84 -18.32
CA CYS A 20 -6.50 -8.13 -18.44
C CYS A 20 -5.95 -7.62 -17.10
N HIS A 21 -6.79 -7.47 -16.08
CA HIS A 21 -6.38 -7.03 -14.74
C HIS A 21 -6.06 -8.19 -13.78
N GLU A 22 -6.33 -9.43 -14.18
CA GLU A 22 -6.10 -10.64 -13.37
C GLU A 22 -4.74 -11.34 -13.67
N GLY A 23 -4.05 -10.94 -14.74
CA GLY A 23 -3.01 -11.77 -15.35
C GLY A 23 -1.58 -11.24 -15.33
N HIS A 24 -0.95 -11.01 -14.17
CA HIS A 24 0.51 -10.85 -14.12
C HIS A 24 1.14 -11.66 -12.98
N LYS A 25 2.25 -12.35 -13.29
CA LYS A 25 3.00 -13.17 -12.34
C LYS A 25 3.39 -12.35 -11.10
N PRO A 26 3.28 -12.92 -9.88
CA PRO A 26 3.52 -12.19 -8.65
C PRO A 26 5.02 -11.93 -8.48
N HIS A 27 5.50 -10.83 -9.04
CA HIS A 27 6.78 -10.28 -8.63
C HIS A 27 6.57 -9.62 -7.27
N ALA A 28 7.35 -10.02 -6.25
CA ALA A 28 7.15 -9.61 -4.85
C ALA A 28 7.16 -8.08 -4.60
N GLY A 29 7.63 -7.28 -5.56
CA GLY A 29 7.63 -5.82 -5.51
C GLY A 29 6.83 -5.13 -6.62
N LEU A 30 6.15 -5.88 -7.50
CA LEU A 30 5.31 -5.30 -8.56
C LEU A 30 3.86 -5.32 -8.10
N ASP A 31 3.22 -4.15 -8.14
CA ASP A 31 1.76 -4.06 -8.13
C ASP A 31 1.30 -4.26 -9.59
N PRO A 32 0.77 -5.44 -9.97
CA PRO A 32 0.39 -5.73 -11.35
C PRO A 32 -0.76 -4.84 -11.81
N THR A 33 -1.51 -4.25 -10.88
CA THR A 33 -2.61 -3.35 -11.20
C THR A 33 -2.15 -1.99 -11.72
N LYS A 34 -0.83 -1.74 -11.73
CA LYS A 34 -0.15 -0.59 -12.35
C LYS A 34 0.42 -0.89 -13.75
N ALA A 35 0.25 -2.11 -14.26
CA ALA A 35 0.94 -2.58 -15.46
C ALA A 35 0.25 -2.26 -16.80
N SER A 36 -1.05 -1.94 -16.82
CA SER A 36 -1.71 -1.43 -18.03
C SER A 36 -2.88 -0.53 -17.63
N THR A 37 -2.73 0.78 -17.84
CA THR A 37 -3.80 1.75 -17.54
C THR A 37 -4.16 2.60 -18.75
N GLY A 38 -5.47 2.73 -18.99
CA GLY A 38 -6.02 3.69 -19.95
C GLY A 38 -5.59 3.46 -21.40
N VAL A 39 -5.12 4.54 -22.04
CA VAL A 39 -4.70 4.58 -23.46
C VAL A 39 -3.57 3.60 -23.79
N VAL A 40 -2.78 3.15 -22.80
CA VAL A 40 -1.74 2.13 -23.03
C VAL A 40 -2.37 0.82 -23.50
N TRP A 41 -3.44 0.39 -22.84
CA TRP A 41 -4.22 -0.80 -23.22
C TRP A 41 -4.74 -0.71 -24.67
N THR A 42 -5.22 0.46 -25.11
CA THR A 42 -5.67 0.64 -26.50
C THR A 42 -4.54 0.48 -27.52
N SER A 43 -3.31 0.85 -27.14
CA SER A 43 -2.13 0.69 -27.99
C SER A 43 -1.72 -0.78 -28.05
N GLU A 44 -1.70 -1.48 -26.92
CA GLU A 44 -1.41 -2.92 -26.83
C GLU A 44 -2.38 -3.74 -27.69
N ARG A 45 -3.68 -3.45 -27.60
CA ARG A 45 -4.70 -4.10 -28.45
C ARG A 45 -4.49 -3.84 -29.94
N ALA A 46 -4.12 -2.61 -30.32
CA ALA A 46 -3.79 -2.32 -31.72
C ALA A 46 -2.54 -3.10 -32.18
N TYR A 47 -1.54 -3.29 -31.31
CA TYR A 47 -0.34 -4.06 -31.63
C TYR A 47 -0.67 -5.52 -31.90
N GLU A 48 -1.54 -6.13 -31.09
CA GLU A 48 -2.02 -7.50 -31.29
C GLU A 48 -2.80 -7.70 -32.60
N HIS A 49 -3.42 -6.63 -33.10
CA HIS A 49 -4.11 -6.63 -34.40
C HIS A 49 -3.18 -6.31 -35.59
N GLY A 50 -1.88 -6.14 -35.36
CA GLY A 50 -0.87 -5.94 -36.41
C GLY A 50 -0.54 -4.48 -36.72
N TYR A 51 -0.84 -3.52 -35.82
CA TYR A 51 -0.42 -2.11 -36.01
C TYR A 51 1.11 -1.96 -36.10
N MET A 52 1.89 -2.73 -35.33
CA MET A 52 3.36 -2.65 -35.36
C MET A 52 3.96 -3.29 -36.61
N ASP A 53 3.27 -4.25 -37.22
CA ASP A 53 3.76 -4.94 -38.42
C ASP A 53 3.63 -4.07 -39.67
N ASP A 54 2.59 -3.23 -39.74
CA ASP A 54 2.28 -2.40 -40.91
C ASP A 54 1.58 -1.08 -40.51
N PRO A 55 2.25 -0.16 -39.78
CA PRO A 55 1.63 1.04 -39.21
C PRO A 55 1.09 1.99 -40.29
N ASP A 56 1.74 2.05 -41.46
CA ASP A 56 1.33 2.90 -42.58
C ASP A 56 -0.02 2.48 -43.16
N SER A 57 -0.46 1.24 -42.95
CA SER A 57 -1.80 0.75 -43.34
C SER A 57 -2.90 1.07 -42.34
N TRP A 58 -2.57 1.64 -41.17
CA TRP A 58 -3.53 2.01 -40.13
C TRP A 58 -3.86 3.50 -40.12
N ALA A 59 -4.92 3.85 -39.42
CA ALA A 59 -5.24 5.22 -39.03
C ALA A 59 -5.30 5.31 -37.50
N ASN A 60 -4.33 5.98 -36.90
CA ASN A 60 -4.31 6.18 -35.45
C ASN A 60 -5.01 7.47 -35.06
N LEU A 61 -6.33 7.40 -34.85
CA LEU A 61 -7.13 8.51 -34.32
C LEU A 61 -7.25 8.45 -32.78
N GLY A 62 -6.52 7.56 -32.11
CA GLY A 62 -6.51 7.45 -30.66
C GLY A 62 -5.39 8.27 -30.02
N GLN A 63 -4.27 8.43 -30.71
CA GLN A 63 -3.09 9.12 -30.20
C GLN A 63 -3.37 10.62 -29.98
N GLY A 64 -3.04 11.08 -28.77
CA GLY A 64 -3.21 12.47 -28.38
C GLY A 64 -2.10 13.40 -28.87
N ALA A 65 -1.59 13.22 -30.08
CA ALA A 65 -0.51 14.05 -30.65
C ALA A 65 -1.01 14.77 -31.91
N PRO A 66 -0.63 16.05 -32.10
CA PRO A 66 -0.83 16.71 -33.39
C PRO A 66 0.18 16.17 -34.42
N GLU A 67 -0.09 16.42 -35.70
CA GLU A 67 0.93 16.24 -36.74
C GLU A 67 2.17 17.11 -36.46
N VAL A 68 3.36 16.59 -36.72
CA VAL A 68 4.64 17.17 -36.26
C VAL A 68 5.47 17.76 -37.40
N GLU A 69 5.01 17.56 -38.63
CA GLU A 69 5.65 17.99 -39.87
C GLU A 69 5.56 19.51 -40.04
N ASP A 70 6.58 20.12 -40.65
CA ASP A 70 6.65 21.58 -40.87
C ASP A 70 5.82 22.06 -42.09
N GLU A 71 4.93 21.21 -42.62
CA GLU A 71 4.11 21.48 -43.81
C GLU A 71 2.89 22.39 -43.54
N ILE A 72 2.55 22.68 -42.27
CA ILE A 72 1.43 23.57 -41.93
C ILE A 72 1.78 25.01 -42.31
N GLU A 73 1.01 25.57 -43.26
CA GLU A 73 1.22 26.93 -43.76
C GLU A 73 1.16 27.98 -42.63
N GLY A 74 2.17 28.85 -42.58
CA GLY A 74 2.27 29.94 -41.60
C GLY A 74 2.94 29.55 -40.27
N CYS A 75 3.14 28.25 -40.01
CA CYS A 75 3.97 27.79 -38.89
C CYS A 75 5.46 28.04 -39.17
N PHE A 76 6.24 28.25 -38.12
CA PHE A 76 7.69 28.32 -38.26
C PHE A 76 8.32 26.93 -38.32
N GLU A 77 9.43 26.82 -39.03
CA GLU A 77 10.19 25.57 -39.17
C GLU A 77 10.89 25.18 -37.86
N ARG A 78 10.83 23.90 -37.52
CA ARG A 78 11.48 23.32 -36.35
C ARG A 78 12.91 22.90 -36.72
N PRO A 79 13.88 22.95 -35.79
CA PRO A 79 15.26 22.66 -36.12
C PRO A 79 15.44 21.16 -36.39
N HIS A 80 16.04 20.85 -37.54
CA HIS A 80 16.46 19.49 -37.93
C HIS A 80 17.69 19.00 -37.16
N SER A 81 18.43 19.91 -36.53
CA SER A 81 19.61 19.62 -35.72
C SER A 81 19.68 20.54 -34.51
N VAL A 82 20.13 20.02 -33.37
CA VAL A 82 20.33 20.79 -32.14
C VAL A 82 21.83 20.82 -31.80
N GLU A 83 22.38 22.03 -31.69
CA GLU A 83 23.75 22.21 -31.23
C GLU A 83 23.85 21.90 -29.73
N VAL A 84 24.80 21.04 -29.35
CA VAL A 84 25.07 20.71 -27.95
C VAL A 84 26.26 21.54 -27.48
N THR A 85 25.96 22.67 -26.85
CA THR A 85 26.94 23.58 -26.25
C THR A 85 27.72 22.89 -25.14
N MET A 86 28.86 23.46 -24.70
CA MET A 86 29.60 22.92 -23.55
C MET A 86 28.73 22.91 -22.27
N GLY A 87 27.92 23.95 -22.04
CA GLY A 87 26.97 23.97 -20.93
C GLY A 87 25.86 22.92 -21.08
N GLY A 88 25.41 22.68 -22.31
CA GLY A 88 24.42 21.63 -22.63
C GLY A 88 24.88 20.19 -22.39
N ARG A 89 26.18 19.96 -22.16
CA ARG A 89 26.74 18.64 -21.80
C ARG A 89 26.77 18.39 -20.30
N GLU A 90 26.64 19.44 -19.50
CA GLU A 90 26.70 19.39 -18.04
C GLU A 90 25.31 19.27 -17.42
N TYR A 91 25.26 19.00 -16.10
CA TYR A 91 24.01 19.07 -15.35
C TYR A 91 23.44 20.50 -15.36
N GLY A 92 22.19 20.62 -15.79
CA GLY A 92 21.42 21.86 -15.70
C GLY A 92 20.77 22.04 -14.32
N PRO A 93 20.31 23.26 -13.99
CA PRO A 93 19.46 23.47 -12.81
C PRO A 93 18.18 22.64 -12.90
N THR A 94 17.75 22.03 -11.80
CA THR A 94 16.54 21.18 -11.74
C THR A 94 15.24 21.92 -12.09
N ALA A 95 15.21 23.24 -11.88
CA ALA A 95 14.13 24.13 -12.26
C ALA A 95 14.21 24.66 -13.70
N GLY A 96 15.25 24.28 -14.45
CA GLY A 96 15.54 24.76 -15.80
C GLY A 96 16.53 25.92 -15.86
N ILE A 97 17.12 26.11 -17.04
CA ILE A 97 18.06 27.21 -17.28
C ILE A 97 17.34 28.56 -17.23
N LYS A 98 17.97 29.55 -16.58
CA LYS A 98 17.40 30.89 -16.42
C LYS A 98 16.94 31.53 -17.75
N PRO A 99 17.67 31.42 -18.87
CA PRO A 99 17.23 32.00 -20.15
C PRO A 99 15.88 31.46 -20.63
N LEU A 100 15.65 30.14 -20.53
CA LEU A 100 14.36 29.56 -20.92
C LEU A 100 13.24 29.99 -19.97
N ARG A 101 13.49 29.95 -18.66
CA ARG A 101 12.53 30.41 -17.64
C ARG A 101 12.10 31.86 -17.87
N ALA A 102 13.06 32.74 -18.21
CA ALA A 102 12.80 34.12 -18.56
C ALA A 102 12.01 34.28 -19.86
N ALA A 103 12.31 33.49 -20.89
CA ALA A 103 11.57 33.49 -22.16
C ALA A 103 10.10 33.07 -21.95
N ILE A 104 9.85 32.05 -21.13
CA ILE A 104 8.51 31.61 -20.76
C ILE A 104 7.77 32.73 -20.00
N ALA A 105 8.38 33.32 -18.96
CA ALA A 105 7.76 34.43 -18.22
C ALA A 105 7.41 35.61 -19.16
N ASN A 106 8.31 35.95 -20.09
CA ASN A 106 8.07 36.98 -21.09
C ASN A 106 6.90 36.64 -22.03
N LEU A 107 6.77 35.38 -22.45
CA LEU A 107 5.64 34.93 -23.27
C LEU A 107 4.30 35.16 -22.55
N TYR A 108 4.16 34.69 -21.31
CA TYR A 108 2.93 34.88 -20.54
C TYR A 108 2.65 36.36 -20.25
N ASN A 109 3.68 37.14 -19.93
CA ASN A 109 3.49 38.57 -19.68
C ASN A 109 3.00 39.31 -20.94
N ALA A 110 3.59 39.01 -22.10
CA ALA A 110 3.25 39.65 -23.37
C ALA A 110 1.84 39.26 -23.86
N HIS A 111 1.41 38.02 -23.67
CA HIS A 111 0.12 37.52 -24.16
C HIS A 111 -1.04 37.77 -23.18
N HIS A 112 -0.80 37.69 -21.87
CA HIS A 112 -1.87 37.62 -20.86
C HIS A 112 -1.80 38.73 -19.79
N ARG A 113 -0.68 39.46 -19.69
CA ARG A 113 -0.47 40.47 -18.63
C ARG A 113 -0.07 41.84 -19.16
N ALA A 114 -0.28 42.12 -20.44
CA ALA A 114 -0.04 43.45 -21.00
C ALA A 114 -0.90 44.49 -20.27
N GLY A 115 -0.27 45.48 -19.66
CA GLY A 115 -0.95 46.54 -18.89
C GLY A 115 -1.30 46.19 -17.44
N LYS A 116 -0.92 45.01 -16.93
CA LYS A 116 -1.07 44.65 -15.51
C LYS A 116 0.16 45.08 -14.69
N GLU A 117 -0.06 45.38 -13.41
CA GLU A 117 1.01 45.82 -12.49
C GLU A 117 1.93 44.67 -12.06
N SER A 118 1.35 43.55 -11.63
CA SER A 118 2.10 42.36 -11.22
C SER A 118 2.50 41.55 -12.46
N LEU A 119 3.77 41.21 -12.63
CA LEU A 119 4.30 40.48 -13.80
C LEU A 119 5.12 39.27 -13.35
N TYR A 120 5.07 38.18 -14.11
CA TYR A 120 5.89 37.00 -13.85
C TYR A 120 7.37 37.31 -14.06
N SER A 121 8.21 36.82 -13.16
CA SER A 121 9.66 36.76 -13.36
C SER A 121 10.10 35.34 -13.71
N TRP A 122 11.38 35.14 -14.04
CA TRP A 122 11.94 33.80 -14.23
C TRP A 122 11.82 32.92 -12.98
N GLU A 123 11.68 33.53 -11.79
CA GLU A 123 11.48 32.82 -10.51
C GLU A 123 10.10 32.19 -10.40
N ASN A 124 9.12 32.68 -11.16
CA ASN A 124 7.76 32.14 -11.23
C ASN A 124 7.64 30.94 -12.19
N VAL A 125 8.74 30.51 -12.82
CA VAL A 125 8.71 29.43 -13.82
C VAL A 125 9.61 28.27 -13.39
N CYS A 126 9.11 27.05 -13.49
CA CYS A 126 9.86 25.80 -13.36
C CYS A 126 9.78 25.00 -14.67
N VAL A 127 10.90 24.62 -15.27
CA VAL A 127 10.95 23.74 -16.45
C VAL A 127 11.01 22.28 -16.00
N VAL A 128 10.18 21.43 -16.59
CA VAL A 128 10.00 20.02 -16.22
C VAL A 128 10.09 19.10 -17.45
N PRO A 129 10.55 17.84 -17.30
CA PRO A 129 10.81 16.92 -18.41
C PRO A 129 9.51 16.32 -18.99
N GLY A 130 8.56 17.18 -19.34
CA GLY A 130 7.23 16.86 -19.88
C GLY A 130 6.10 16.98 -18.84
N GLY A 131 4.87 17.10 -19.35
CA GLY A 131 3.69 17.39 -18.52
C GLY A 131 3.44 16.38 -17.39
N ARG A 132 3.61 15.07 -17.64
CA ARG A 132 3.43 14.04 -16.59
C ARG A 132 4.43 14.21 -15.43
N ALA A 133 5.69 14.48 -15.72
CA ALA A 133 6.68 14.78 -14.68
C ALA A 133 6.33 16.06 -13.93
N GLY A 134 5.82 17.08 -14.64
CA GLY A 134 5.29 18.30 -14.03
C GLY A 134 4.14 18.04 -13.06
N LEU A 135 3.15 17.24 -13.45
CA LEU A 135 2.03 16.84 -12.58
C LEU A 135 2.52 16.12 -11.32
N ILE A 136 3.49 15.21 -11.45
CA ILE A 136 4.08 14.51 -10.30
C ILE A 136 4.85 15.48 -9.39
N ARG A 137 5.58 16.47 -9.94
CA ARG A 137 6.25 17.48 -9.11
C ARG A 137 5.26 18.40 -8.39
N ILE A 138 4.16 18.80 -9.04
CA ILE A 138 3.07 19.55 -8.39
C ILE A 138 2.50 18.71 -7.25
N ALA A 139 2.12 17.45 -7.52
CA ALA A 139 1.57 16.57 -6.50
C ALA A 139 2.53 16.33 -5.32
N ALA A 140 3.84 16.25 -5.57
CA ALA A 140 4.85 16.05 -4.52
C ALA A 140 5.01 17.23 -3.56
N VAL A 141 4.63 18.46 -3.94
CA VAL A 141 4.73 19.64 -3.08
C VAL A 141 3.42 20.00 -2.39
N LEU A 142 2.30 19.47 -2.87
CA LEU A 142 1.00 19.70 -2.24
C LEU A 142 0.97 19.00 -0.88
N GLY A 143 0.43 19.70 0.13
CA GLY A 143 0.20 19.14 1.46
C GLY A 143 -0.94 18.11 1.47
N HIS A 144 -1.49 17.86 2.66
CA HIS A 144 -2.76 17.15 2.77
C HIS A 144 -3.89 18.02 2.23
N ALA A 145 -4.63 17.51 1.26
CA ALA A 145 -5.67 18.27 0.58
C ALA A 145 -6.83 17.38 0.15
N TYR A 146 -8.04 17.94 0.17
CA TYR A 146 -9.15 17.39 -0.61
C TYR A 146 -9.03 17.92 -2.03
N LEU A 147 -8.66 17.04 -2.96
CA LEU A 147 -8.31 17.39 -4.34
C LEU A 147 -9.47 17.02 -5.26
N GLY A 148 -10.15 18.04 -5.78
CA GLY A 148 -11.26 17.93 -6.73
C GLY A 148 -10.78 17.77 -8.17
N PHE A 149 -11.39 16.83 -8.90
CA PHE A 149 -11.17 16.64 -10.34
C PHE A 149 -12.50 16.39 -11.04
N PHE A 150 -12.61 16.79 -12.30
CA PHE A 150 -13.86 16.69 -13.06
C PHE A 150 -13.94 15.39 -13.86
N ILE A 151 -15.15 14.94 -14.18
CA ILE A 151 -15.38 13.76 -15.04
C ILE A 151 -16.31 14.14 -16.20
N PRO A 152 -15.93 13.85 -17.47
CA PRO A 152 -14.68 13.22 -17.92
C PRO A 152 -13.50 14.19 -17.98
N ASP A 153 -12.27 13.71 -17.76
CA ASP A 153 -11.05 14.53 -17.88
C ASP A 153 -9.82 13.67 -18.25
N TYR A 154 -8.64 14.29 -18.30
CA TYR A 154 -7.42 13.67 -18.81
C TYR A 154 -6.96 12.48 -17.96
N THR A 155 -6.84 11.33 -18.63
CA THR A 155 -6.52 10.03 -18.02
C THR A 155 -5.25 10.02 -17.15
N ALA A 156 -4.27 10.90 -17.39
CA ALA A 156 -3.04 10.93 -16.60
C ALA A 156 -3.24 11.45 -15.17
N TYR A 157 -4.32 12.18 -14.89
CA TYR A 157 -4.65 12.58 -13.53
C TYR A 157 -4.95 11.36 -12.66
N ASN A 158 -5.54 10.30 -13.23
CA ASN A 158 -5.82 9.07 -12.50
C ASN A 158 -4.57 8.50 -11.82
N GLU A 159 -3.49 8.33 -12.59
CA GLU A 159 -2.23 7.77 -12.06
C GLU A 159 -1.61 8.67 -10.98
N MET A 160 -1.57 9.98 -11.22
CA MET A 160 -1.08 10.94 -10.23
C MET A 160 -1.90 10.84 -8.93
N LEU A 161 -3.23 10.84 -9.03
CA LEU A 161 -4.12 10.77 -7.87
C LEU A 161 -4.06 9.42 -7.15
N SER A 162 -3.79 8.33 -7.85
CA SER A 162 -3.62 6.99 -7.26
C SER A 162 -2.27 6.82 -6.55
N LEU A 163 -1.22 7.55 -6.95
CA LEU A 163 0.12 7.42 -6.38
C LEU A 163 0.28 8.15 -5.05
N PHE A 164 -0.35 9.31 -4.89
CA PHE A 164 -0.16 10.22 -3.76
C PHE A 164 -1.27 10.06 -2.71
N ARG A 165 -0.93 9.43 -1.57
CA ARG A 165 -1.89 9.10 -0.50
C ARG A 165 -2.25 10.28 0.40
N ASN A 166 -1.59 11.41 0.27
CA ASN A 166 -1.90 12.65 0.99
C ASN A 166 -3.16 13.35 0.47
N PHE A 167 -3.75 12.91 -0.64
CA PHE A 167 -4.95 13.49 -1.21
C PHE A 167 -6.22 12.72 -0.82
N GLY A 168 -7.21 13.43 -0.30
CA GLY A 168 -8.61 12.98 -0.35
C GLY A 168 -9.18 13.30 -1.74
N THR A 169 -9.15 12.35 -2.68
CA THR A 169 -9.55 12.60 -4.06
C THR A 169 -11.08 12.72 -4.19
N ILE A 170 -11.58 13.87 -4.64
CA ILE A 170 -13.01 14.17 -4.77
C ILE A 170 -13.42 14.18 -6.25
N PRO A 171 -14.16 13.17 -6.74
CA PRO A 171 -14.69 13.21 -8.10
C PRO A 171 -15.85 14.20 -8.21
N VAL A 172 -15.80 15.08 -9.21
CA VAL A 172 -16.84 16.06 -9.53
C VAL A 172 -17.44 15.68 -10.90
N PRO A 173 -18.47 14.81 -10.94
CA PRO A 173 -19.10 14.43 -12.19
C PRO A 173 -19.81 15.62 -12.83
N LEU A 174 -19.56 15.84 -14.11
CA LEU A 174 -20.24 16.87 -14.89
C LEU A 174 -21.44 16.27 -15.62
N ASN A 175 -22.43 17.11 -15.90
CA ASN A 175 -23.63 16.66 -16.58
C ASN A 175 -23.35 16.47 -18.08
N ARG A 176 -24.02 15.50 -18.70
CA ARG A 176 -24.01 15.38 -20.16
C ARG A 176 -24.82 16.49 -20.81
N ASP A 177 -25.96 16.87 -20.21
CA ASP A 177 -26.96 17.71 -20.86
C ASP A 177 -26.45 19.13 -21.13
N ASP A 178 -25.47 19.58 -20.34
CA ASP A 178 -24.73 20.83 -20.48
C ASP A 178 -23.34 20.64 -21.13
N ASN A 179 -23.13 19.51 -21.81
CA ASN A 179 -21.90 19.17 -22.53
C ASN A 179 -20.65 19.05 -21.64
N TYR A 180 -20.83 18.61 -20.40
CA TYR A 180 -19.76 18.47 -19.41
C TYR A 180 -19.06 19.79 -19.12
N HIS A 181 -19.84 20.87 -19.00
CA HIS A 181 -19.36 22.20 -18.68
C HIS A 181 -19.02 22.32 -17.19
N ILE A 182 -17.99 23.09 -16.84
CA ILE A 182 -17.62 23.37 -15.45
C ILE A 182 -18.23 24.71 -15.06
N HIS A 183 -19.36 24.65 -14.36
CA HIS A 183 -20.04 25.85 -13.87
C HIS A 183 -19.35 26.41 -12.62
N PRO A 184 -19.22 27.74 -12.47
CA PRO A 184 -18.67 28.38 -11.27
C PRO A 184 -19.36 27.95 -9.96
N GLU A 185 -20.68 27.77 -9.98
CA GLU A 185 -21.46 27.32 -8.82
C GLU A 185 -21.00 25.95 -8.33
N LYS A 186 -20.60 25.07 -9.26
CA LYS A 186 -20.09 23.74 -8.91
C LYS A 186 -18.78 23.83 -8.13
N ILE A 187 -17.90 24.77 -8.49
CA ILE A 187 -16.66 25.02 -7.76
C ILE A 187 -16.98 25.52 -6.34
N GLU A 188 -17.90 26.46 -6.22
CA GLU A 188 -18.33 27.02 -4.93
C GLU A 188 -18.91 25.93 -4.01
N GLU A 189 -19.78 25.05 -4.53
CA GLU A 189 -20.33 23.92 -3.80
C GLU A 189 -19.26 22.97 -3.25
N GLU A 190 -18.26 22.61 -4.06
CA GLU A 190 -17.23 21.66 -3.64
C GLU A 190 -16.24 22.31 -2.66
N ILE A 191 -15.90 23.61 -2.82
CA ILE A 191 -15.16 24.36 -1.79
C ILE A 191 -15.92 24.37 -0.47
N ALA A 192 -17.24 24.59 -0.51
CA ALA A 192 -18.08 24.56 0.70
C ALA A 192 -18.09 23.17 1.38
N ARG A 193 -17.81 22.08 0.65
CA ARG A 193 -17.63 20.72 1.19
C ARG A 193 -16.21 20.42 1.68
N GLY A 194 -15.28 21.35 1.51
CA GLY A 194 -13.90 21.26 1.99
C GLY A 194 -12.85 20.97 0.91
N THR A 195 -13.21 20.96 -0.38
CA THR A 195 -12.22 20.87 -1.46
C THR A 195 -11.29 22.08 -1.43
N SER A 196 -9.98 21.81 -1.34
CA SER A 196 -8.95 22.84 -1.18
C SER A 196 -7.98 22.92 -2.37
N VAL A 197 -8.06 21.97 -3.31
CA VAL A 197 -7.28 21.98 -4.55
C VAL A 197 -8.18 21.49 -5.69
N PHE A 198 -8.16 22.15 -6.84
CA PHE A 198 -8.77 21.65 -8.07
C PHE A 198 -7.70 21.40 -9.13
N ILE A 199 -7.85 20.31 -9.88
CA ILE A 199 -7.06 20.05 -11.09
C ILE A 199 -7.98 19.87 -12.29
N THR A 200 -7.63 20.55 -13.38
CA THR A 200 -8.40 20.44 -14.61
C THR A 200 -7.61 20.85 -15.85
N SER A 201 -7.95 20.26 -17.00
CA SER A 201 -7.50 20.76 -18.30
C SER A 201 -8.39 21.89 -18.80
N ASN A 202 -7.81 22.97 -19.32
CA ASN A 202 -8.53 24.01 -20.05
C ASN A 202 -7.64 24.57 -21.17
N PRO A 203 -7.91 24.31 -22.45
CA PRO A 203 -9.05 23.54 -22.99
C PRO A 203 -9.11 22.06 -22.60
N ARG A 204 -10.33 21.51 -22.58
CA ARG A 204 -10.68 20.21 -21.98
C ARG A 204 -10.36 19.03 -22.89
N ASN A 205 -9.59 18.07 -22.37
CA ASN A 205 -9.45 16.72 -22.94
C ASN A 205 -10.24 15.74 -22.06
N PRO A 206 -11.29 15.05 -22.57
CA PRO A 206 -11.50 14.73 -23.98
C PRO A 206 -12.54 15.56 -24.74
N THR A 207 -13.27 16.47 -24.07
CA THR A 207 -14.51 17.05 -24.61
C THR A 207 -14.30 18.12 -25.68
N GLY A 208 -13.11 18.71 -25.76
CA GLY A 208 -12.82 19.82 -26.67
C GLY A 208 -13.54 21.13 -26.32
N GLN A 209 -14.12 21.21 -25.12
CA GLN A 209 -14.73 22.43 -24.58
C GLN A 209 -13.66 23.35 -23.96
N VAL A 210 -13.97 24.63 -23.81
CA VAL A 210 -13.08 25.63 -23.19
C VAL A 210 -13.88 26.56 -22.30
N ILE A 211 -13.36 26.86 -21.11
CA ILE A 211 -13.90 27.88 -20.23
C ILE A 211 -13.23 29.19 -20.59
N THR A 212 -13.99 30.13 -21.17
CA THR A 212 -13.50 31.45 -21.58
C THR A 212 -13.79 32.52 -20.53
N ASN A 213 -13.19 33.70 -20.68
CA ASN A 213 -13.60 34.86 -19.89
C ASN A 213 -15.00 35.36 -20.31
N PRO A 214 -15.79 35.91 -19.38
CA PRO A 214 -15.45 36.23 -17.99
C PRO A 214 -15.60 35.05 -16.99
N GLU A 215 -16.14 33.92 -17.41
CA GLU A 215 -16.46 32.78 -16.54
C GLU A 215 -15.21 32.18 -15.86
N LEU A 216 -14.10 32.02 -16.60
CA LEU A 216 -12.82 31.60 -16.02
C LEU A 216 -12.36 32.55 -14.89
N GLY A 217 -12.56 33.85 -15.07
CA GLY A 217 -12.29 34.85 -14.03
C GLY A 217 -13.20 34.74 -12.81
N GLN A 218 -14.46 34.34 -12.98
CA GLN A 218 -15.36 34.05 -11.87
C GLN A 218 -14.88 32.84 -11.06
N ILE A 219 -14.47 31.75 -11.73
CA ILE A 219 -13.90 30.57 -11.07
C ILE A 219 -12.66 30.95 -10.25
N GLN A 220 -11.74 31.73 -10.82
CA GLN A 220 -10.54 32.17 -10.11
C GLN A 220 -10.87 33.07 -8.92
N THR A 221 -11.88 33.94 -9.06
CA THR A 221 -12.38 34.78 -7.95
C THR A 221 -12.96 33.94 -6.82
N ILE A 222 -13.69 32.86 -7.14
CA ILE A 222 -14.26 31.94 -6.16
C ILE A 222 -13.15 31.19 -5.41
N CYS A 223 -12.08 30.77 -6.11
CA CYS A 223 -10.96 30.03 -5.53
C CYS A 223 -10.01 30.89 -4.69
N ARG A 224 -9.89 32.19 -4.97
CA ARG A 224 -8.96 33.10 -4.28
C ARG A 224 -9.13 33.00 -2.76
N ASP A 225 -8.00 32.87 -2.05
CA ASP A 225 -7.88 32.69 -0.60
C ASP A 225 -8.56 31.41 -0.02
N LYS A 226 -9.07 30.52 -0.88
CA LYS A 226 -9.86 29.33 -0.44
C LYS A 226 -9.34 28.01 -1.00
N ALA A 227 -8.84 27.99 -2.24
CA ALA A 227 -8.38 26.77 -2.90
C ALA A 227 -7.30 27.06 -3.95
N THR A 228 -6.36 26.12 -4.10
CA THR A 228 -5.36 26.14 -5.18
C THR A 228 -5.97 25.62 -6.48
N LEU A 229 -5.77 26.34 -7.59
CA LEU A 229 -6.24 25.94 -8.91
C LEU A 229 -5.07 25.48 -9.80
N ILE A 230 -5.10 24.22 -10.24
CA ILE A 230 -4.11 23.64 -11.15
C ILE A 230 -4.73 23.54 -12.55
N MET A 231 -4.20 24.35 -13.46
CA MET A 231 -4.68 24.49 -14.84
C MET A 231 -3.71 23.84 -15.82
N ASP A 232 -4.15 22.77 -16.48
CA ASP A 232 -3.43 22.14 -17.58
C ASP A 232 -3.84 22.79 -18.90
N GLU A 233 -2.93 23.59 -19.45
CA GLU A 233 -3.19 24.46 -20.62
C GLU A 233 -2.47 23.97 -21.89
N PHE A 234 -2.04 22.70 -21.93
CA PHE A 234 -1.31 22.16 -23.08
C PHE A 234 -2.02 22.36 -24.42
N TYR A 235 -3.36 22.42 -24.44
CA TYR A 235 -4.15 22.60 -25.66
C TYR A 235 -4.51 24.06 -25.99
N GLY A 236 -4.01 25.05 -25.25
CA GLY A 236 -4.40 26.45 -25.42
C GLY A 236 -4.18 27.00 -26.84
N GLY A 237 -3.21 26.45 -27.57
CA GLY A 237 -2.91 26.83 -28.95
C GLY A 237 -3.96 26.43 -29.98
N TYR A 238 -4.91 25.57 -29.61
CA TYR A 238 -5.96 25.06 -30.49
C TYR A 238 -7.30 25.68 -30.09
N ASN A 239 -7.38 27.01 -30.08
CA ASN A 239 -8.58 27.76 -29.73
C ASN A 239 -9.35 28.19 -30.99
N TYR A 240 -10.64 27.86 -31.10
CA TYR A 240 -11.50 28.25 -32.23
C TYR A 240 -12.50 29.36 -31.87
N THR A 241 -12.55 29.78 -30.60
CA THR A 241 -13.52 30.77 -30.10
C THR A 241 -13.19 32.20 -30.55
N SER A 242 -11.94 32.48 -30.91
CA SER A 242 -11.45 33.82 -31.26
C SER A 242 -11.34 34.06 -32.77
N ASP A 243 -12.07 33.30 -33.58
CA ASP A 243 -11.95 33.28 -35.04
C ASP A 243 -10.49 33.06 -35.52
N CYS A 244 -9.77 32.20 -34.81
CA CYS A 244 -8.41 31.77 -35.15
C CYS A 244 -7.42 32.94 -35.28
N ASP A 245 -7.54 34.00 -34.46
CA ASP A 245 -6.67 35.19 -34.47
C ASP A 245 -5.29 34.99 -33.80
N GLY A 246 -5.01 33.79 -33.31
CA GLY A 246 -3.80 33.41 -32.60
C GLY A 246 -3.87 33.66 -31.09
N THR A 247 -5.00 34.09 -30.54
CA THR A 247 -5.18 34.22 -29.08
C THR A 247 -5.39 32.87 -28.42
N VAL A 248 -4.90 32.76 -27.18
CA VAL A 248 -4.99 31.58 -26.33
C VAL A 248 -5.74 31.98 -25.07
N VAL A 249 -6.59 31.08 -24.55
CA VAL A 249 -7.26 31.27 -23.25
C VAL A 249 -6.34 30.75 -22.16
N SER A 250 -6.05 31.57 -21.14
CA SER A 250 -5.20 31.16 -20.01
C SER A 250 -5.72 31.73 -18.69
N ALA A 251 -5.55 30.97 -17.60
CA ALA A 251 -5.80 31.45 -16.25
C ALA A 251 -4.89 32.63 -15.87
N ALA A 252 -3.78 32.84 -16.58
CA ALA A 252 -2.93 34.03 -16.43
C ALA A 252 -3.67 35.35 -16.69
N ASP A 253 -4.75 35.30 -17.48
CA ASP A 253 -5.59 36.46 -17.82
C ASP A 253 -6.37 37.02 -16.63
N ASN A 254 -6.63 36.24 -15.57
CA ASN A 254 -7.41 36.73 -14.42
C ASN A 254 -6.66 36.72 -13.09
N ILE A 255 -5.35 36.41 -13.11
CA ILE A 255 -4.50 36.54 -11.93
C ILE A 255 -4.29 38.03 -11.62
N GLU A 256 -4.61 38.42 -10.39
CA GLU A 256 -4.40 39.77 -9.86
C GLU A 256 -2.93 39.94 -9.51
N ASN A 257 -2.42 39.15 -8.56
CA ASN A 257 -1.00 39.09 -8.21
C ASN A 257 -0.42 37.69 -8.46
N VAL A 258 0.67 37.63 -9.24
CA VAL A 258 1.34 36.37 -9.61
C VAL A 258 1.96 35.60 -8.45
N ASP A 259 2.19 36.26 -7.32
CA ASP A 259 2.79 35.66 -6.12
C ASP A 259 1.77 35.37 -5.00
N ASP A 260 0.56 35.94 -5.06
CA ASP A 260 -0.48 35.76 -4.03
C ASP A 260 -1.64 34.85 -4.49
N ASP A 261 -2.00 34.88 -5.79
CA ASP A 261 -3.06 34.01 -6.30
C ASP A 261 -2.52 32.57 -6.46
N ASP A 262 -3.10 31.62 -5.71
CA ASP A 262 -2.75 30.18 -5.72
C ASP A 262 -3.18 29.45 -7.02
N VAL A 263 -2.62 29.88 -8.15
CA VAL A 263 -2.89 29.30 -9.48
C VAL A 263 -1.58 28.76 -10.06
N LEU A 264 -1.57 27.45 -10.35
CA LEU A 264 -0.48 26.76 -11.02
C LEU A 264 -0.91 26.41 -12.45
N ILE A 265 -0.22 26.93 -13.44
CA ILE A 265 -0.46 26.61 -14.85
C ILE A 265 0.64 25.66 -15.33
N ILE A 266 0.25 24.53 -15.93
CA ILE A 266 1.16 23.57 -16.55
C ILE A 266 0.95 23.54 -18.07
N ASP A 267 2.05 23.64 -18.81
CA ASP A 267 2.03 23.70 -20.27
C ASP A 267 3.41 23.30 -20.84
N GLY A 268 3.63 23.39 -22.16
CA GLY A 268 4.91 23.06 -22.75
C GLY A 268 4.94 23.03 -24.27
N LEU A 269 6.09 22.62 -24.79
CA LEU A 269 6.31 22.48 -26.23
C LEU A 269 5.54 21.30 -26.86
N THR A 270 4.91 20.47 -26.04
CA THR A 270 4.43 19.16 -26.48
C THR A 270 3.29 19.25 -27.51
N LYS A 271 2.31 20.15 -27.32
CA LYS A 271 1.16 20.28 -28.22
C LYS A 271 1.20 21.58 -29.02
N ARG A 272 1.27 22.73 -28.34
CA ARG A 272 1.25 24.06 -29.01
C ARG A 272 2.41 24.27 -29.97
N PHE A 273 3.55 23.60 -29.72
CA PHE A 273 4.74 23.71 -30.57
C PHE A 273 4.99 22.44 -31.39
N ARG A 274 4.15 21.41 -31.24
CA ARG A 274 4.24 20.14 -31.98
C ARG A 274 5.59 19.42 -31.78
N LEU A 275 6.15 19.53 -30.57
CA LEU A 275 7.40 18.87 -30.16
C LEU A 275 7.18 17.89 -28.98
N PRO A 276 6.26 16.91 -29.09
CA PRO A 276 5.96 16.00 -27.98
C PRO A 276 7.18 15.16 -27.55
N GLY A 277 8.09 14.85 -28.50
CA GLY A 277 9.32 14.09 -28.25
C GLY A 277 10.42 14.85 -27.52
N TRP A 278 10.39 16.18 -27.48
CA TRP A 278 11.43 16.99 -26.83
C TRP A 278 11.36 16.95 -25.31
N ARG A 279 10.19 16.59 -24.76
CA ARG A 279 9.96 16.49 -23.32
C ARG A 279 10.28 17.80 -22.56
N VAL A 280 10.08 18.96 -23.19
CA VAL A 280 10.22 20.27 -22.53
C VAL A 280 8.83 20.82 -22.20
N ALA A 281 8.54 20.93 -20.92
CA ALA A 281 7.33 21.53 -20.38
C ALA A 281 7.69 22.50 -19.24
N TRP A 282 6.72 23.25 -18.75
CA TRP A 282 6.91 24.16 -17.64
C TRP A 282 5.68 24.27 -16.76
N ILE A 283 5.91 24.72 -15.54
CA ILE A 283 4.91 25.14 -14.57
C ILE A 283 5.17 26.62 -14.29
N ILE A 284 4.12 27.42 -14.30
CA ILE A 284 4.17 28.84 -13.92
C ILE A 284 3.18 29.10 -12.78
N GLY A 285 3.59 29.90 -11.79
CA GLY A 285 2.79 30.17 -10.58
C GLY A 285 3.57 30.96 -9.53
N PRO A 286 3.07 31.03 -8.28
CA PRO A 286 3.73 31.75 -7.19
C PRO A 286 5.15 31.25 -6.92
N LYS A 287 6.08 32.17 -6.61
CA LYS A 287 7.50 31.82 -6.40
C LYS A 287 7.71 30.75 -5.34
N GLU A 288 6.89 30.71 -4.30
CA GLU A 288 7.00 29.74 -3.21
C GLU A 288 6.73 28.31 -3.71
N PHE A 289 5.63 28.11 -4.44
CA PHE A 289 5.33 26.85 -5.11
C PHE A 289 6.45 26.47 -6.08
N ILE A 290 6.90 27.41 -6.91
CA ILE A 290 7.91 27.16 -7.93
C ILE A 290 9.27 26.78 -7.33
N LYS A 291 9.64 27.38 -6.19
CA LYS A 291 10.85 27.00 -5.43
C LYS A 291 10.76 25.57 -4.92
N ALA A 292 9.63 25.18 -4.34
CA ALA A 292 9.40 23.81 -3.87
C ALA A 292 9.43 22.80 -5.05
N ILE A 293 8.68 23.09 -6.13
CA ILE A 293 8.59 22.26 -7.34
C ILE A 293 9.97 22.10 -8.00
N GLY A 294 10.76 23.17 -8.05
CA GLY A 294 12.13 23.14 -8.55
C GLY A 294 13.06 22.25 -7.70
N SER A 295 12.90 22.29 -6.37
CA SER A 295 13.66 21.45 -5.44
C SER A 295 13.36 19.96 -5.62
N CYS A 296 12.08 19.60 -5.79
CA CYS A 296 11.64 18.22 -6.03
C CYS A 296 12.31 17.54 -7.23
N GLY A 297 12.68 18.33 -8.25
CA GLY A 297 13.39 17.81 -9.41
C GLY A 297 14.69 17.08 -9.07
N SER A 298 15.36 17.42 -7.97
CA SER A 298 16.63 16.79 -7.58
C SER A 298 16.52 15.31 -7.22
N TYR A 299 15.37 14.88 -6.68
CA TYR A 299 15.16 13.50 -6.23
C TYR A 299 14.09 12.75 -7.02
N LEU A 300 13.39 13.40 -7.96
CA LEU A 300 12.40 12.76 -8.83
C LEU A 300 12.93 12.45 -10.24
N ASP A 301 13.65 13.36 -10.88
CA ASP A 301 13.96 13.23 -12.32
C ASP A 301 15.30 13.85 -12.79
N GLY A 302 15.95 14.70 -11.99
CA GLY A 302 17.23 15.33 -12.31
C GLY A 302 17.15 16.60 -13.17
N GLY A 303 15.97 17.03 -13.61
CA GLY A 303 15.76 18.21 -14.45
C GLY A 303 15.51 17.90 -15.93
N THR A 304 15.21 18.95 -16.70
CA THR A 304 14.98 18.85 -18.15
C THR A 304 16.33 18.91 -18.89
N ASN A 305 16.46 18.23 -20.03
CA ASN A 305 17.72 18.24 -20.78
C ASN A 305 18.06 19.66 -21.30
N VAL A 306 19.30 20.11 -21.10
CA VAL A 306 19.70 21.49 -21.40
C VAL A 306 19.70 21.81 -22.91
N PRO A 307 20.18 20.95 -23.83
CA PRO A 307 20.24 21.31 -25.25
C PRO A 307 18.87 21.65 -25.88
N PHE A 308 17.80 20.92 -25.51
CA PHE A 308 16.45 21.26 -26.00
C PHE A 308 15.89 22.51 -25.31
N GLN A 309 16.32 22.82 -24.09
CA GLN A 309 15.95 24.09 -23.47
C GLN A 309 16.59 25.28 -24.19
N GLU A 310 17.87 25.17 -24.56
CA GLU A 310 18.58 26.21 -25.34
C GLU A 310 17.93 26.43 -26.70
N ALA A 311 17.63 25.34 -27.41
CA ALA A 311 16.97 25.39 -28.72
C ALA A 311 15.53 25.96 -28.66
N ALA A 312 14.84 25.83 -27.52
CA ALA A 312 13.47 26.31 -27.36
C ALA A 312 13.36 27.83 -27.19
N ILE A 313 14.38 28.50 -26.63
CA ILE A 313 14.37 29.94 -26.32
C ILE A 313 13.90 30.80 -27.52
N PRO A 314 14.48 30.69 -28.73
CA PRO A 314 14.06 31.52 -29.87
C PRO A 314 12.66 31.19 -30.41
N MET A 315 12.07 30.06 -30.03
CA MET A 315 10.70 29.67 -30.42
C MET A 315 9.64 30.38 -29.57
N LEU A 316 10.02 30.83 -28.36
CA LEU A 316 9.11 31.45 -27.39
C LEU A 316 9.00 32.97 -27.54
N GLU A 317 9.51 33.55 -28.64
CA GLU A 317 9.29 34.96 -28.94
C GLU A 317 7.78 35.23 -29.10
N PRO A 318 7.17 36.18 -28.37
CA PRO A 318 5.72 36.33 -28.30
C PRO A 318 5.01 36.50 -29.65
N ASN A 319 5.57 37.29 -30.58
CA ASN A 319 4.93 37.52 -31.88
C ASN A 319 5.02 36.28 -32.78
N ARG A 320 6.14 35.56 -32.73
CA ARG A 320 6.34 34.29 -33.40
C ARG A 320 5.35 33.24 -32.89
N VAL A 321 5.18 33.14 -31.57
CA VAL A 321 4.16 32.24 -30.98
C VAL A 321 2.76 32.63 -31.43
N LYS A 322 2.40 33.92 -31.43
CA LYS A 322 1.07 34.37 -31.88
C LYS A 322 0.79 33.99 -33.34
N LYS A 323 1.78 34.13 -34.23
CA LYS A 323 1.67 33.71 -35.64
C LYS A 323 1.53 32.19 -35.77
N GLU A 324 2.32 31.42 -35.01
CA GLU A 324 2.22 29.96 -34.95
C GLU A 324 0.81 29.54 -34.51
N MET A 325 0.26 30.14 -33.46
CA MET A 325 -1.07 29.80 -32.95
C MET A 325 -2.14 30.11 -34.00
N LYS A 326 -2.04 31.24 -34.71
CA LYS A 326 -2.97 31.61 -35.78
C LYS A 326 -3.04 30.54 -36.88
N ALA A 327 -1.87 30.06 -37.31
CA ALA A 327 -1.76 29.01 -38.32
C ALA A 327 -2.37 27.69 -37.82
N LEU A 328 -2.02 27.25 -36.61
CA LEU A 328 -2.56 26.03 -36.01
C LEU A 328 -4.07 26.08 -35.81
N GLN A 329 -4.59 27.19 -35.30
CA GLN A 329 -6.03 27.37 -35.08
C GLN A 329 -6.81 27.24 -36.38
N THR A 330 -6.34 27.89 -37.45
CA THR A 330 -6.99 27.81 -38.77
C THR A 330 -6.94 26.38 -39.31
N HIS A 331 -5.76 25.76 -39.31
CA HIS A 331 -5.55 24.42 -39.86
C HIS A 331 -6.37 23.35 -39.14
N PHE A 332 -6.38 23.36 -37.81
CA PHE A 332 -7.11 22.36 -37.04
C PHE A 332 -8.62 22.62 -36.98
N ARG A 333 -9.07 23.88 -37.16
CA ARG A 333 -10.49 24.18 -37.38
C ARG A 333 -11.00 23.53 -38.66
N GLU A 334 -10.26 23.64 -39.76
CA GLU A 334 -10.62 22.99 -41.03
C GLU A 334 -10.73 21.47 -40.90
N LYS A 335 -9.78 20.85 -40.18
CA LYS A 335 -9.81 19.40 -39.89
C LYS A 335 -10.98 19.00 -39.01
N ARG A 336 -11.29 19.80 -37.97
CA ARG A 336 -12.47 19.61 -37.11
C ARG A 336 -13.74 19.63 -37.96
N ASP A 337 -13.91 20.67 -38.77
CA ASP A 337 -15.12 20.88 -39.57
C ASP A 337 -15.28 19.77 -40.63
N TYR A 338 -14.17 19.33 -41.25
CA TYR A 338 -14.15 18.18 -42.15
C TYR A 338 -14.59 16.88 -41.45
N ALA A 339 -14.01 16.58 -40.27
CA ALA A 339 -14.35 15.37 -39.51
C ALA A 339 -15.81 15.37 -39.06
N ILE A 340 -16.31 16.50 -38.55
CA ILE A 340 -17.72 16.65 -38.14
C ILE A 340 -18.65 16.49 -39.33
N GLY A 341 -18.34 17.09 -40.48
CA GLY A 341 -19.11 16.94 -41.71
C GLY A 341 -19.24 15.47 -42.11
N ARG A 342 -18.12 14.76 -42.19
CA ARG A 342 -18.08 13.32 -42.49
C ARG A 342 -18.85 12.48 -41.47
N LEU A 343 -18.71 12.74 -40.17
CA LEU A 343 -19.44 12.00 -39.14
C LEU A 343 -20.95 12.26 -39.21
N ARG A 344 -21.38 13.48 -39.49
CA ARG A 344 -22.81 13.81 -39.72
C ARG A 344 -23.37 13.07 -40.94
N GLU A 345 -22.61 12.97 -42.02
CA GLU A 345 -22.98 12.16 -43.21
C GLU A 345 -23.11 10.66 -42.89
N MET A 346 -22.33 10.15 -41.93
CA MET A 346 -22.43 8.77 -41.42
C MET A 346 -23.61 8.55 -40.47
N GLY A 347 -24.36 9.60 -40.11
CA GLY A 347 -25.53 9.52 -39.24
C GLY A 347 -25.27 9.80 -37.75
N PHE A 348 -24.07 10.23 -37.37
CA PHE A 348 -23.80 10.67 -36.00
C PHE A 348 -24.53 11.97 -35.66
N LYS A 349 -25.12 12.04 -34.45
CA LYS A 349 -25.87 13.21 -33.98
C LYS A 349 -24.94 14.16 -33.23
N ILE A 350 -24.30 15.06 -33.96
CA ILE A 350 -23.41 16.09 -33.40
C ILE A 350 -24.11 17.44 -33.43
N GLU A 351 -24.73 17.83 -32.31
CA GLU A 351 -25.38 19.13 -32.14
C GLU A 351 -24.35 20.27 -32.14
N GLU A 352 -24.76 21.48 -32.54
CA GLU A 352 -23.83 22.64 -32.61
C GLU A 352 -23.18 22.97 -31.26
N LYS A 353 -23.90 22.79 -30.15
CA LYS A 353 -23.35 22.98 -28.79
C LYS A 353 -22.27 21.96 -28.41
N LEU A 354 -22.19 20.81 -29.10
CA LEU A 354 -21.22 19.75 -28.86
C LEU A 354 -19.99 19.87 -29.78
N VAL A 355 -19.99 20.82 -30.72
CA VAL A 355 -18.84 21.06 -31.59
C VAL A 355 -17.67 21.53 -30.72
N PRO A 356 -16.49 20.88 -30.78
CA PRO A 356 -15.32 21.29 -30.03
C PRO A 356 -14.95 22.74 -30.31
N GLN A 357 -14.89 23.54 -29.26
CA GLN A 357 -14.46 24.94 -29.33
C GLN A 357 -12.93 25.07 -29.26
N ALA A 358 -12.25 24.01 -28.87
CA ALA A 358 -10.80 23.96 -28.81
C ALA A 358 -10.25 22.52 -28.92
N THR A 359 -8.94 22.36 -28.74
CA THR A 359 -8.20 21.07 -28.84
C THR A 359 -8.22 20.47 -30.25
N PHE A 360 -7.78 19.21 -30.36
CA PHE A 360 -7.96 18.40 -31.56
C PHE A 360 -8.72 17.08 -31.29
N TYR A 361 -9.69 17.12 -30.37
CA TYR A 361 -10.49 15.96 -29.98
C TYR A 361 -11.98 16.15 -30.23
N LEU A 362 -12.64 15.05 -30.60
CA LEU A 362 -14.09 14.88 -30.64
C LEU A 362 -14.49 13.87 -29.57
N TRP A 363 -15.44 14.27 -28.71
CA TRP A 363 -16.07 13.39 -27.74
C TRP A 363 -17.37 12.85 -28.32
N LEU A 364 -17.27 11.69 -28.97
CA LEU A 364 -18.30 11.16 -29.84
C LEU A 364 -19.23 10.24 -29.05
N ASP A 365 -20.52 10.59 -29.02
CA ASP A 365 -21.59 9.80 -28.40
C ASP A 365 -22.04 8.67 -29.35
N LEU A 366 -22.08 7.44 -28.85
CA LEU A 366 -22.37 6.24 -29.63
C LEU A 366 -23.80 5.71 -29.43
N ARG A 367 -24.58 6.25 -28.49
CA ARG A 367 -25.89 5.67 -28.08
C ARG A 367 -26.92 5.54 -29.19
N HIS A 368 -26.76 6.29 -30.27
CA HIS A 368 -27.68 6.28 -31.41
C HIS A 368 -27.28 5.27 -32.49
N LEU A 369 -26.15 4.59 -32.33
CA LEU A 369 -25.75 3.46 -33.16
C LEU A 369 -26.46 2.16 -32.73
N PRO A 370 -26.44 1.10 -33.56
CA PRO A 370 -26.97 -0.22 -33.20
C PRO A 370 -26.31 -0.81 -31.94
N ASP A 371 -27.05 -1.63 -31.19
CA ASP A 371 -26.63 -2.21 -29.90
C ASP A 371 -25.27 -2.92 -29.93
N ALA A 372 -24.88 -3.50 -31.08
CA ALA A 372 -23.60 -4.19 -31.23
C ALA A 372 -22.37 -3.26 -31.18
N ILE A 373 -22.54 -1.95 -31.36
CA ILE A 373 -21.46 -0.95 -31.43
C ILE A 373 -21.82 0.38 -30.75
N ASN A 374 -22.83 0.40 -29.88
CA ASN A 374 -23.30 1.62 -29.22
C ASN A 374 -22.54 1.93 -27.91
N ASP A 375 -21.56 1.11 -27.54
CA ASP A 375 -20.62 1.34 -26.45
C ASP A 375 -19.16 1.49 -26.95
N GLY A 376 -18.33 2.12 -26.12
CA GLY A 376 -16.97 2.49 -26.50
C GLY A 376 -16.03 1.32 -26.73
N LEU A 377 -16.20 0.18 -26.03
CA LEU A 377 -15.31 -0.99 -26.16
C LEU A 377 -15.63 -1.78 -27.42
N ASN A 378 -16.90 -2.10 -27.67
CA ASN A 378 -17.31 -2.80 -28.89
C ASN A 378 -17.06 -1.94 -30.14
N PHE A 379 -17.30 -0.63 -30.07
CA PHE A 379 -16.97 0.27 -31.18
C PHE A 379 -15.47 0.34 -31.47
N PHE A 380 -14.63 0.40 -30.43
CA PHE A 380 -13.18 0.34 -30.56
C PHE A 380 -12.71 -0.96 -31.22
N GLU A 381 -13.20 -2.10 -30.74
CA GLU A 381 -12.92 -3.43 -31.30
C GLU A 381 -13.35 -3.53 -32.78
N ALA A 382 -14.51 -2.98 -33.14
CA ALA A 382 -14.94 -2.91 -34.53
C ALA A 382 -14.03 -2.03 -35.39
N CYS A 383 -13.52 -0.92 -34.86
CA CYS A 383 -12.57 -0.04 -35.55
C CYS A 383 -11.21 -0.72 -35.76
N LEU A 384 -10.71 -1.49 -34.78
CA LEU A 384 -9.44 -2.22 -34.91
C LEU A 384 -9.46 -3.19 -36.10
N LYS A 385 -10.60 -3.88 -36.30
CA LYS A 385 -10.80 -4.77 -37.47
C LYS A 385 -10.75 -4.05 -38.81
N GLU A 386 -11.06 -2.75 -38.81
CA GLU A 386 -10.97 -1.87 -39.97
C GLU A 386 -9.67 -1.03 -39.99
N LYS A 387 -8.67 -1.41 -39.20
CA LYS A 387 -7.36 -0.75 -39.05
C LYS A 387 -7.42 0.71 -38.57
N CYS A 388 -8.38 1.02 -37.70
CA CYS A 388 -8.55 2.34 -37.11
C CYS A 388 -8.51 2.27 -35.59
N ILE A 389 -7.77 3.19 -34.95
CA ILE A 389 -7.64 3.26 -33.50
C ILE A 389 -8.44 4.46 -33.00
N VAL A 390 -9.30 4.24 -32.01
CA VAL A 390 -10.00 5.27 -31.21
C VAL A 390 -9.80 4.96 -29.72
N VAL A 391 -10.19 5.85 -28.81
CA VAL A 391 -10.09 5.57 -27.37
C VAL A 391 -11.47 5.45 -26.74
N PRO A 392 -11.82 4.29 -26.13
CA PRO A 392 -13.05 4.11 -25.35
C PRO A 392 -13.22 5.16 -24.24
N GLY A 393 -14.44 5.66 -24.09
CA GLY A 393 -14.77 6.75 -23.18
C GLY A 393 -14.58 6.40 -21.71
N ILE A 394 -14.74 5.13 -21.35
CA ILE A 394 -14.49 4.61 -20.00
C ILE A 394 -13.11 4.98 -19.44
N PHE A 395 -12.10 5.18 -20.29
CA PHE A 395 -10.75 5.55 -19.84
C PHE A 395 -10.63 7.00 -19.37
N PHE A 396 -11.61 7.84 -19.67
CA PHE A 396 -11.70 9.22 -19.21
C PHE A 396 -12.59 9.37 -17.97
N ASP A 397 -13.10 8.26 -17.44
CA ASP A 397 -13.72 8.19 -16.13
C ASP A 397 -12.65 7.93 -15.06
N LEU A 398 -12.12 9.01 -14.50
CA LEU A 398 -11.06 8.96 -13.49
C LEU A 398 -11.57 8.21 -12.23
N ASN A 399 -10.90 7.11 -11.87
CA ASN A 399 -11.28 6.22 -10.78
C ASN A 399 -10.07 5.87 -9.90
N PRO A 400 -9.38 6.85 -9.29
CA PRO A 400 -8.08 6.65 -8.66
C PRO A 400 -8.12 5.74 -7.43
N SER A 401 -9.28 5.61 -6.78
CA SER A 401 -9.52 4.73 -5.64
C SER A 401 -10.22 3.41 -6.00
N LYS A 402 -10.47 3.14 -7.30
CA LYS A 402 -11.19 1.94 -7.78
C LYS A 402 -12.50 1.63 -7.04
N ARG A 403 -13.25 2.68 -6.67
CA ARG A 403 -14.48 2.56 -5.84
C ARG A 403 -15.73 2.27 -6.66
N ARG A 404 -15.65 2.39 -7.98
CA ARG A 404 -16.74 2.16 -8.93
C ARG A 404 -16.35 1.07 -9.91
N ASP A 405 -17.33 0.29 -10.34
CA ASP A 405 -17.17 -0.57 -11.51
C ASP A 405 -17.02 0.32 -12.76
N LEU A 406 -16.00 0.03 -13.58
CA LEU A 406 -15.74 0.76 -14.82
C LEU A 406 -16.85 0.56 -15.87
N PHE A 407 -17.62 -0.52 -15.76
CA PHE A 407 -18.76 -0.77 -16.65
C PHE A 407 -19.99 0.08 -16.29
N ASP A 408 -20.07 0.59 -15.06
CA ASP A 408 -21.10 1.58 -14.64
C ASP A 408 -20.71 3.03 -15.01
N SER A 409 -19.70 3.22 -15.87
CA SER A 409 -19.16 4.52 -16.18
C SER A 409 -20.16 5.41 -16.95
N PRO A 410 -20.34 6.69 -16.57
CA PRO A 410 -21.11 7.65 -17.37
C PRO A 410 -20.49 7.91 -18.76
N CYS A 411 -19.24 7.48 -18.98
CA CYS A 411 -18.50 7.60 -20.23
C CYS A 411 -18.57 6.33 -21.08
N HIS A 412 -19.33 5.30 -20.67
CA HIS A 412 -19.40 3.99 -21.33
C HIS A 412 -19.75 4.07 -22.82
N HIS A 413 -20.73 4.91 -23.18
CA HIS A 413 -21.18 5.07 -24.57
C HIS A 413 -20.45 6.15 -25.37
N TYR A 414 -19.22 6.47 -25.01
CA TYR A 414 -18.43 7.47 -25.71
C TYR A 414 -17.13 6.88 -26.25
N VAL A 415 -16.58 7.54 -27.27
CA VAL A 415 -15.18 7.39 -27.68
C VAL A 415 -14.57 8.77 -27.88
N ARG A 416 -13.28 8.91 -27.57
CA ARG A 416 -12.49 10.05 -28.01
C ARG A 416 -11.85 9.75 -29.35
N LEU A 417 -12.12 10.63 -30.32
CA LEU A 417 -11.49 10.64 -31.64
C LEU A 417 -10.56 11.85 -31.75
N SER A 418 -9.33 11.64 -32.19
CA SER A 418 -8.33 12.68 -32.45
C SER A 418 -8.36 13.07 -33.93
N TYR A 419 -8.52 14.36 -34.22
CA TYR A 419 -8.21 14.95 -35.52
C TYR A 419 -6.82 15.64 -35.52
N GLY A 420 -5.96 15.20 -34.59
CA GLY A 420 -4.53 15.51 -34.52
C GLY A 420 -3.72 15.14 -35.77
N PRO A 421 -3.84 13.90 -36.30
CA PRO A 421 -3.03 13.39 -37.42
C PRO A 421 -3.22 14.15 -38.73
N ARG A 422 -2.30 13.97 -39.68
CA ARG A 422 -2.38 14.54 -41.03
C ARG A 422 -3.72 14.23 -41.70
N MET A 423 -4.16 15.13 -42.60
CA MET A 423 -5.49 15.06 -43.23
C MET A 423 -5.75 13.71 -43.94
N GLU A 424 -4.76 13.12 -44.61
CA GLU A 424 -4.92 11.81 -45.25
C GLU A 424 -5.12 10.65 -44.25
N ILE A 425 -4.47 10.70 -43.09
CA ILE A 425 -4.67 9.72 -42.02
C ILE A 425 -6.06 9.91 -41.38
N LEU A 426 -6.48 11.17 -41.18
CA LEU A 426 -7.82 11.50 -40.70
C LEU A 426 -8.90 10.97 -41.66
N LYS A 427 -8.74 11.19 -42.97
CA LYS A 427 -9.63 10.66 -44.01
C LYS A 427 -9.73 9.14 -43.95
N LYS A 428 -8.58 8.45 -43.91
CA LYS A 428 -8.52 7.00 -43.83
C LYS A 428 -9.21 6.43 -42.59
N GLY A 429 -9.04 7.08 -41.44
CA GLY A 429 -9.71 6.67 -40.20
C GLY A 429 -11.23 6.90 -40.27
N LEU A 430 -11.67 8.01 -40.85
CA LEU A 430 -13.09 8.26 -41.09
C LEU A 430 -13.69 7.26 -42.10
N ASP A 431 -12.95 6.87 -43.14
CA ASP A 431 -13.38 5.84 -44.08
C ASP A 431 -13.52 4.47 -43.39
N ALA A 432 -12.66 4.16 -42.42
CA ALA A 432 -12.77 2.96 -41.59
C ALA A 432 -14.01 3.00 -40.69
N ILE A 433 -14.26 4.11 -40.01
CA ILE A 433 -15.47 4.31 -39.19
C ILE A 433 -16.74 4.18 -40.06
N GLU A 434 -16.74 4.73 -41.27
CA GLU A 434 -17.85 4.58 -42.21
C GLU A 434 -18.12 3.12 -42.58
N ARG A 435 -17.07 2.32 -42.80
CA ARG A 435 -17.21 0.87 -43.04
C ARG A 435 -17.80 0.15 -41.83
N VAL A 436 -17.37 0.49 -40.61
CA VAL A 436 -17.96 -0.04 -39.37
C VAL A 436 -19.45 0.30 -39.31
N VAL A 437 -19.82 1.58 -39.44
CA VAL A 437 -21.23 2.00 -39.37
C VAL A 437 -22.09 1.33 -40.44
N LYS A 438 -21.62 1.23 -41.69
CA LYS A 438 -22.33 0.54 -42.77
C LYS A 438 -22.50 -0.96 -42.53
N LYS A 439 -21.49 -1.61 -41.94
CA LYS A 439 -21.51 -3.04 -41.63
C LYS A 439 -22.60 -3.39 -40.60
N TYR A 440 -22.77 -2.54 -39.58
CA TYR A 440 -23.75 -2.76 -38.51
C TYR A 440 -25.09 -2.05 -38.73
N GLY A 441 -25.18 -1.10 -39.67
CA GLY A 441 -26.37 -0.28 -39.94
C GLY A 441 -27.42 -0.89 -40.88
N LYS A 442 -27.26 -2.14 -41.33
CA LYS A 442 -28.31 -2.82 -42.11
C LYS A 442 -29.36 -3.40 -41.14
N PRO A 443 -30.67 -3.12 -41.31
CA PRO A 443 -31.71 -3.76 -40.51
C PRO A 443 -31.71 -5.28 -40.76
N ASP A 444 -32.01 -6.06 -39.72
CA ASP A 444 -32.26 -7.50 -39.82
C ASP A 444 -33.36 -7.80 -40.87
N GLU A 445 -32.95 -8.18 -42.07
CA GLU A 445 -33.77 -8.96 -42.99
C GLU A 445 -33.35 -10.43 -42.86
N ALA A 446 -34.21 -11.18 -42.17
CA ALA A 446 -34.46 -12.61 -42.31
C ALA A 446 -33.25 -13.57 -42.44
N ILE A 447 -32.98 -14.30 -41.36
CA ILE A 447 -32.52 -15.70 -41.47
C ILE A 447 -33.61 -16.58 -40.83
N GLU A 448 -34.72 -16.74 -41.55
CA GLU A 448 -35.62 -17.90 -41.43
C GLU A 448 -35.87 -18.48 -42.82
N SER A 449 -35.02 -19.42 -43.21
CA SER A 449 -35.28 -20.59 -44.08
C SER A 449 -33.92 -21.27 -44.25
N GLU A 450 -33.66 -22.52 -43.87
CA GLU A 450 -34.48 -23.71 -44.07
C GLU A 450 -34.35 -24.66 -42.86
N GLY A 451 -35.49 -25.21 -42.45
CA GLY A 451 -35.55 -26.30 -41.50
C GLY A 451 -35.50 -27.68 -42.18
N GLU A 452 -35.01 -28.63 -41.38
CA GLU A 452 -35.26 -30.07 -41.38
C GLU A 452 -34.43 -30.99 -42.28
N GLY A 453 -33.66 -31.87 -41.61
CA GLY A 453 -33.14 -33.10 -42.21
C GLY A 453 -32.02 -33.74 -41.40
N LYS A 454 -32.36 -34.68 -40.50
CA LYS A 454 -31.41 -35.49 -39.72
C LYS A 454 -30.42 -36.28 -40.60
N THR A 455 -29.26 -36.59 -39.98
CA THR A 455 -28.49 -37.87 -39.97
C THR A 455 -27.08 -37.85 -40.60
N ALA A 456 -26.09 -37.94 -39.70
CA ALA A 456 -24.81 -38.68 -39.73
C ALA A 456 -23.78 -38.57 -40.90
N THR A 457 -22.52 -38.48 -40.43
CA THR A 457 -21.26 -39.11 -40.92
C THR A 457 -20.41 -38.49 -42.05
N LEU A 458 -19.16 -38.20 -41.65
CA LEU A 458 -17.86 -38.45 -42.32
C LEU A 458 -17.57 -37.79 -43.69
N GLU A 459 -16.53 -36.96 -43.74
CA GLU A 459 -15.23 -37.25 -44.40
C GLU A 459 -14.45 -35.96 -44.66
N LEU A 460 -13.31 -35.77 -43.97
CA LEU A 460 -12.27 -34.83 -44.37
C LEU A 460 -11.09 -35.65 -44.91
N SER A 461 -10.87 -35.54 -46.21
CA SER A 461 -9.80 -36.24 -46.94
C SER A 461 -8.85 -35.25 -47.62
N LYS A 462 -7.62 -35.23 -47.09
CA LYS A 462 -6.31 -35.27 -47.77
C LYS A 462 -5.92 -34.11 -48.72
N ASN A 463 -4.84 -33.41 -48.36
CA ASN A 463 -3.50 -33.75 -48.89
C ASN A 463 -2.35 -33.12 -48.07
N SER A 464 -1.35 -33.96 -47.80
CA SER A 464 -0.15 -33.73 -46.97
C SER A 464 0.91 -32.82 -47.59
N PRO A 465 2.00 -32.56 -46.85
CA PRO A 465 3.27 -33.21 -47.24
C PRO A 465 3.98 -33.96 -46.09
N ARG A 466 4.28 -35.22 -46.44
CA ARG A 466 5.44 -36.11 -46.14
C ARG A 466 6.23 -35.99 -44.82
N VAL A 467 6.20 -37.11 -44.11
CA VAL A 467 7.09 -37.58 -43.04
C VAL A 467 8.29 -38.36 -43.63
N LEU A 468 9.46 -38.17 -43.03
CA LEU A 468 10.60 -39.09 -42.87
C LEU A 468 11.13 -38.79 -41.46
N GLY A 469 11.42 -39.68 -40.52
CA GLY A 469 11.37 -41.13 -40.40
C GLY A 469 11.67 -41.46 -38.92
N THR A 470 11.24 -42.64 -38.49
CA THR A 470 11.11 -43.14 -37.11
C THR A 470 12.39 -43.60 -36.44
N THR A 471 12.54 -43.33 -35.13
CA THR A 471 12.98 -44.20 -34.00
C THR A 471 12.84 -43.32 -32.74
N GLY A 472 12.07 -43.64 -31.70
CA GLY A 472 12.14 -44.81 -30.83
C GLY A 472 12.55 -44.31 -29.43
N GLU A 473 11.57 -44.29 -28.52
CA GLU A 473 11.64 -44.29 -27.04
C GLU A 473 12.50 -43.27 -26.25
N ASP A 474 11.85 -42.77 -25.19
CA ASP A 474 12.35 -42.09 -24.01
C ASP A 474 12.93 -40.66 -24.10
N ASP A 475 12.32 -39.81 -23.26
CA ASP A 475 12.92 -38.65 -22.59
C ASP A 475 13.06 -37.32 -23.36
N VAL A 476 11.95 -36.57 -23.49
CA VAL A 476 11.97 -35.15 -23.95
C VAL A 476 11.44 -34.17 -22.89
N LEU A 477 11.16 -34.63 -21.66
CA LEU A 477 10.86 -33.75 -20.53
C LEU A 477 12.11 -33.36 -19.71
N ASN A 478 13.25 -34.01 -19.93
CA ASN A 478 14.53 -33.68 -19.29
C ASN A 478 15.43 -32.68 -20.04
N ALA A 479 14.99 -32.12 -21.18
CA ALA A 479 15.82 -31.21 -21.99
C ALA A 479 15.56 -29.69 -21.80
N VAL A 480 14.59 -29.30 -20.96
CA VAL A 480 14.26 -27.86 -20.73
C VAL A 480 14.92 -27.30 -19.44
N PHE A 481 15.49 -28.15 -18.58
CA PHE A 481 16.19 -27.70 -17.37
C PHE A 481 17.55 -28.37 -17.20
N GLN A 482 18.56 -27.90 -17.94
CA GLN A 482 19.96 -28.09 -17.59
C GLN A 482 20.64 -26.73 -17.41
N SER A 483 20.96 -26.40 -16.16
CA SER A 483 21.73 -25.23 -15.76
C SER A 483 23.21 -25.38 -16.14
N LYS A 484 23.74 -24.46 -16.96
CA LYS A 484 25.20 -24.24 -17.10
C LYS A 484 25.74 -23.46 -15.89
N ALA A 485 26.88 -23.92 -15.39
CA ALA A 485 27.60 -23.39 -14.24
C ALA A 485 28.13 -21.94 -14.43
N PRO A 486 28.21 -21.12 -13.37
CA PRO A 486 28.92 -19.85 -13.40
C PRO A 486 30.40 -19.99 -12.98
N GLY A 487 31.27 -19.26 -13.69
CA GLY A 487 32.67 -18.98 -13.33
C GLY A 487 32.83 -18.09 -12.09
N PRO A 488 34.06 -17.68 -11.74
CA PRO A 488 34.54 -17.62 -10.36
C PRO A 488 33.88 -16.50 -9.54
N LYS A 489 33.33 -16.88 -8.38
CA LYS A 489 32.86 -15.99 -7.32
C LYS A 489 34.06 -15.42 -6.55
N LEU A 490 34.04 -14.10 -6.34
CA LEU A 490 34.85 -13.40 -5.34
C LEU A 490 34.61 -14.02 -3.96
N ASP A 491 35.68 -14.22 -3.18
CA ASP A 491 35.68 -14.81 -1.83
C ASP A 491 34.76 -14.04 -0.85
N PRO A 492 33.56 -14.57 -0.54
CA PRO A 492 32.60 -13.91 0.34
C PRO A 492 33.04 -13.96 1.80
N LEU A 493 33.93 -14.89 2.18
CA LEU A 493 34.44 -15.01 3.55
C LEU A 493 35.54 -13.96 3.81
N ALA A 494 36.33 -13.58 2.80
CA ALA A 494 37.23 -12.43 2.87
C ALA A 494 36.49 -11.09 2.86
N ALA A 495 35.40 -10.96 2.08
CA ALA A 495 34.56 -9.77 2.09
C ALA A 495 33.78 -9.62 3.42
N VAL A 496 33.27 -10.72 3.98
CA VAL A 496 32.58 -10.72 5.29
C VAL A 496 33.56 -10.54 6.45
N LYS A 497 34.77 -11.12 6.40
CA LYS A 497 35.83 -10.81 7.37
C LYS A 497 36.31 -9.35 7.26
N SER A 498 36.37 -8.78 6.05
CA SER A 498 36.73 -7.38 5.86
C SER A 498 35.62 -6.43 6.33
N ILE A 499 34.35 -6.76 6.09
CA ILE A 499 33.22 -5.92 6.51
C ILE A 499 33.00 -6.03 8.03
N HIS A 500 33.13 -7.22 8.62
CA HIS A 500 33.02 -7.40 10.07
C HIS A 500 34.26 -6.91 10.84
N SER A 501 35.49 -7.09 10.32
CA SER A 501 36.69 -6.48 10.93
C SER A 501 36.63 -4.96 10.78
N GLN A 502 36.17 -4.40 9.67
CA GLN A 502 36.04 -2.93 9.53
C GLN A 502 34.87 -2.33 10.34
N LEU A 503 33.82 -3.10 10.65
CA LEU A 503 32.75 -2.65 11.54
C LEU A 503 33.18 -2.73 13.01
N PHE A 504 33.97 -3.73 13.39
CA PHE A 504 34.51 -3.87 14.76
C PHE A 504 35.74 -2.98 15.01
N ASP A 505 36.64 -2.82 14.04
CA ASP A 505 37.82 -1.93 14.13
C ASP A 505 37.41 -0.44 14.07
N LYS A 506 36.23 -0.11 13.52
CA LYS A 506 35.65 1.24 13.65
C LYS A 506 34.92 1.48 14.96
N ILE A 507 34.45 0.41 15.62
CA ILE A 507 33.93 0.47 17.00
C ILE A 507 35.11 0.48 18.00
N VAL A 508 36.26 -0.08 17.60
CA VAL A 508 37.42 -0.26 18.47
C VAL A 508 38.70 0.22 17.74
N GLN A 509 39.01 1.52 17.94
CA GLN A 509 40.33 2.20 17.85
C GLN A 509 40.71 2.90 16.53
N LYS A 510 41.33 4.11 16.52
CA LYS A 510 42.32 4.69 17.46
C LYS A 510 42.58 6.19 17.17
N THR A 511 42.95 6.96 18.18
CA THR A 511 44.14 7.83 18.08
C THR A 511 44.99 7.68 19.35
N PRO A 512 46.31 7.94 19.25
CA PRO A 512 47.37 7.17 19.89
C PRO A 512 47.66 7.69 21.31
N TYR A 513 48.25 6.89 22.20
CA TYR A 513 49.70 6.98 22.42
C TYR A 513 50.29 5.71 23.10
N CYS A 514 51.43 5.32 22.54
CA CYS A 514 52.59 4.61 23.10
C CYS A 514 52.46 3.37 23.99
N SER A 515 52.62 2.23 23.32
CA SER A 515 53.81 1.34 23.37
C SER A 515 54.38 0.88 24.71
N ALA A 516 54.45 -0.45 24.87
CA ALA A 516 55.71 -1.14 25.17
C ALA A 516 55.63 -2.66 24.88
N SER A 517 56.34 -3.05 23.82
CA SER A 517 57.25 -4.20 23.71
C SER A 517 56.84 -5.66 24.01
N THR A 518 57.42 -6.50 23.14
CA THR A 518 57.96 -7.87 23.31
C THR A 518 57.09 -9.08 22.96
N THR A 519 57.27 -9.57 21.72
CA THR A 519 57.40 -11.02 21.36
C THR A 519 58.23 -11.79 22.41
N PRO A 520 58.05 -13.11 22.65
CA PRO A 520 58.21 -14.13 21.59
C PRO A 520 57.43 -15.49 21.74
N GLN A 521 57.43 -16.24 20.62
CA GLN A 521 57.60 -17.72 20.49
C GLN A 521 56.77 -18.70 21.35
N THR A 522 56.09 -19.67 20.74
CA THR A 522 56.62 -21.03 20.48
C THR A 522 55.57 -21.99 19.86
N GLN A 523 56.12 -23.04 19.26
CA GLN A 523 55.65 -24.13 18.40
C GLN A 523 54.63 -25.14 18.98
N PRO A 524 54.16 -26.12 18.15
CA PRO A 524 52.87 -26.80 18.27
C PRO A 524 52.95 -28.16 18.97
N LEU A 525 51.80 -28.76 19.29
CA LEU A 525 51.70 -30.20 19.51
C LEU A 525 50.47 -30.82 18.83
N CYS A 526 50.79 -31.81 18.01
CA CYS A 526 49.94 -32.80 17.41
C CYS A 526 49.73 -33.96 18.39
N SER A 527 48.58 -34.64 18.37
CA SER A 527 48.51 -36.10 18.58
C SER A 527 47.14 -36.68 18.22
N SER A 528 47.14 -37.38 17.07
CA SER A 528 46.49 -38.66 16.75
C SER A 528 45.46 -39.29 17.71
N LEU A 529 44.37 -39.84 17.14
CA LEU A 529 44.20 -41.30 16.98
C LEU A 529 42.91 -41.64 16.18
N ASN A 530 43.08 -42.49 15.17
CA ASN A 530 42.03 -43.14 14.37
C ASN A 530 41.34 -44.27 15.17
N SER A 531 40.05 -44.51 14.93
CA SER A 531 39.44 -45.85 14.97
C SER A 531 38.18 -45.90 14.07
N PRO A 532 37.84 -47.06 13.47
CA PRO A 532 36.86 -47.18 12.39
C PRO A 532 35.43 -47.29 12.90
N ALA A 533 34.49 -46.78 12.12
CA ALA A 533 33.05 -46.82 12.39
C ALA A 533 32.50 -48.26 12.42
N GLU A 534 31.78 -48.61 13.49
CA GLU A 534 30.83 -49.73 13.53
C GLU A 534 29.46 -49.23 13.04
N GLU A 535 28.91 -49.91 12.03
CA GLU A 535 27.55 -49.74 11.54
C GLU A 535 26.53 -50.14 12.61
N VAL A 536 25.79 -49.17 13.14
CA VAL A 536 24.55 -49.43 13.89
C VAL A 536 23.36 -49.19 12.97
N ALA A 537 22.69 -50.29 12.60
CA ALA A 537 21.47 -50.29 11.81
C ALA A 537 20.36 -49.50 12.54
N TYR A 538 19.99 -48.34 11.99
CA TYR A 538 18.85 -47.55 12.48
C TYR A 538 17.53 -48.13 11.95
N ILE A 539 16.78 -48.75 12.85
CA ILE A 539 15.37 -49.13 12.66
C ILE A 539 14.54 -47.83 12.59
N ARG A 540 13.91 -47.54 11.44
CA ARG A 540 12.94 -46.45 11.28
C ARG A 540 11.74 -46.65 12.22
N PRO A 541 11.34 -45.67 13.04
CA PRO A 541 10.07 -45.74 13.76
C PRO A 541 8.90 -45.73 12.78
N LYS A 542 7.99 -46.69 12.95
CA LYS A 542 6.72 -46.80 12.23
C LYS A 542 5.76 -45.66 12.64
N SER A 543 5.17 -45.01 11.64
CA SER A 543 3.95 -44.17 11.66
C SER A 543 3.87 -43.02 12.67
N SER A 544 3.79 -41.79 12.15
CA SER A 544 3.36 -40.59 12.86
C SER A 544 1.97 -40.80 13.49
N PRO A 545 1.73 -40.43 14.76
CA PRO A 545 0.43 -40.61 15.40
C PRO A 545 -0.64 -39.76 14.70
N LYS A 546 -1.73 -40.41 14.27
CA LYS A 546 -2.93 -39.77 13.71
C LYS A 546 -3.68 -39.01 14.80
N LEU A 547 -4.20 -37.83 14.47
CA LEU A 547 -5.00 -37.02 15.42
C LEU A 547 -6.33 -37.73 15.71
N GLY A 548 -6.56 -38.15 16.95
CA GLY A 548 -7.78 -38.86 17.34
C GLY A 548 -8.96 -37.92 17.57
N LYS A 549 -10.19 -38.45 17.54
CA LYS A 549 -11.42 -37.70 17.88
C LYS A 549 -11.32 -37.03 19.27
N ASP A 550 -10.64 -37.69 20.21
CA ASP A 550 -10.50 -37.19 21.57
C ASP A 550 -9.52 -36.02 21.68
N ASP A 551 -8.48 -35.97 20.84
CA ASP A 551 -7.57 -34.81 20.76
C ASP A 551 -8.30 -33.57 20.23
N ILE A 552 -9.16 -33.76 19.22
CA ILE A 552 -9.98 -32.70 18.63
C ILE A 552 -10.98 -32.17 19.67
N ARG A 553 -11.67 -33.07 20.39
CA ARG A 553 -12.58 -32.67 21.48
C ARG A 553 -11.86 -31.89 22.56
N ARG A 554 -10.65 -32.32 22.96
CA ARG A 554 -9.81 -31.63 23.94
C ARG A 554 -9.46 -30.21 23.48
N TYR A 555 -9.08 -30.01 22.22
CA TYR A 555 -8.79 -28.67 21.68
C TYR A 555 -10.04 -27.79 21.59
N LEU A 556 -11.19 -28.38 21.25
CA LEU A 556 -12.47 -27.67 21.23
C LEU A 556 -12.88 -27.20 22.64
N THR A 557 -12.79 -28.07 23.65
CA THR A 557 -13.03 -27.69 25.06
C THR A 557 -12.09 -26.56 25.49
N ARG A 558 -10.81 -26.64 25.11
CA ARG A 558 -9.85 -25.58 25.42
C ARG A 558 -10.20 -24.24 24.76
N PHE A 559 -10.69 -24.25 23.52
CA PHE A 559 -11.20 -23.04 22.88
C PHE A 559 -12.43 -22.50 23.61
N GLN A 560 -13.35 -23.36 24.06
CA GLN A 560 -14.53 -22.93 24.81
C GLN A 560 -14.17 -22.26 26.15
N GLU A 561 -13.05 -22.65 26.77
CA GLU A 561 -12.48 -21.97 27.94
C GLU A 561 -11.81 -20.63 27.55
N SER A 562 -11.10 -20.62 26.41
CA SER A 562 -10.28 -19.49 25.95
C SER A 562 -11.07 -18.39 25.20
N GLN A 563 -12.26 -18.68 24.66
CA GLN A 563 -13.10 -17.72 23.93
C GLN A 563 -13.50 -16.50 24.78
N THR A 564 -13.39 -16.61 26.10
CA THR A 564 -13.56 -15.51 27.07
C THR A 564 -12.56 -14.37 26.89
N TYR A 565 -11.40 -14.64 26.27
CA TYR A 565 -10.38 -13.64 25.92
C TYR A 565 -10.64 -13.01 24.55
N PHE A 566 -11.46 -13.65 23.70
CA PHE A 566 -11.79 -13.16 22.36
C PHE A 566 -13.30 -13.32 22.08
N PRO A 567 -14.15 -12.44 22.64
CA PRO A 567 -15.61 -12.59 22.65
C PRO A 567 -16.29 -12.29 21.29
N PHE A 568 -15.53 -12.25 20.20
CA PHE A 568 -15.96 -11.90 18.85
C PHE A 568 -16.25 -13.11 17.95
N VAL A 569 -15.77 -14.30 18.35
CA VAL A 569 -16.11 -15.59 17.71
C VAL A 569 -16.53 -16.54 18.82
N ARG A 570 -17.80 -16.92 18.83
CA ARG A 570 -18.39 -17.69 19.93
C ARG A 570 -18.85 -19.05 19.50
N LEU A 571 -18.58 -20.02 20.36
CA LEU A 571 -19.12 -21.36 20.24
C LEU A 571 -20.00 -21.68 21.47
N PRO A 572 -21.23 -22.16 21.25
CA PRO A 572 -22.05 -22.70 22.33
C PRO A 572 -21.29 -23.80 23.09
N TYR A 573 -21.36 -23.81 24.42
CA TYR A 573 -20.67 -24.81 25.25
C TYR A 573 -21.15 -26.25 24.99
N ASN A 574 -22.36 -26.41 24.46
CA ASN A 574 -22.93 -27.70 24.07
C ASN A 574 -22.65 -28.10 22.60
N ILE A 575 -21.84 -27.34 21.86
CA ILE A 575 -21.57 -27.67 20.46
C ILE A 575 -20.74 -28.95 20.35
N THR A 576 -21.25 -29.90 19.56
CA THR A 576 -20.58 -31.18 19.30
C THR A 576 -19.57 -31.04 18.16
N LEU A 577 -18.53 -31.87 18.15
CA LEU A 577 -17.56 -31.95 17.04
C LEU A 577 -18.27 -32.18 15.69
N GLU A 578 -19.26 -33.07 15.69
CA GLU A 578 -20.05 -33.46 14.53
C GLU A 578 -20.78 -32.25 13.92
N THR A 579 -21.36 -31.39 14.77
CA THR A 579 -22.00 -30.14 14.37
C THR A 579 -20.98 -29.14 13.81
N MET A 580 -19.82 -28.98 14.45
CA MET A 580 -18.75 -28.10 13.97
C MET A 580 -18.26 -28.50 12.57
N MET A 581 -18.01 -29.79 12.36
CA MET A 581 -17.54 -30.30 11.06
C MET A 581 -18.54 -30.04 9.93
N ARG A 582 -19.84 -30.12 10.24
CA ARG A 582 -20.90 -29.90 9.25
C ARG A 582 -21.16 -28.42 8.96
N SER A 583 -21.07 -27.57 9.97
CA SER A 583 -21.53 -26.17 9.87
C SER A 583 -20.41 -25.14 9.76
N HIS A 584 -19.27 -25.39 10.37
CA HIS A 584 -18.15 -24.44 10.49
C HIS A 584 -16.78 -25.16 10.38
N PRO A 585 -16.52 -25.87 9.27
CA PRO A 585 -15.31 -26.69 9.11
C PRO A 585 -14.02 -25.88 9.09
N PHE A 586 -14.04 -24.64 8.59
CA PHE A 586 -12.84 -23.82 8.55
C PHE A 586 -12.56 -23.17 9.91
N LEU A 587 -13.59 -22.70 10.62
CA LEU A 587 -13.45 -22.27 12.01
C LEU A 587 -12.90 -23.38 12.89
N LEU A 588 -13.36 -24.62 12.71
CA LEU A 588 -12.80 -25.78 13.41
C LEU A 588 -11.30 -25.92 13.13
N LEU A 589 -10.86 -25.82 11.87
CA LEU A 589 -9.43 -25.87 11.53
C LEU A 589 -8.64 -24.72 12.18
N GLY A 590 -9.19 -23.50 12.21
CA GLY A 590 -8.59 -22.35 12.91
C GLY A 590 -8.45 -22.59 14.41
N ILE A 591 -9.47 -23.18 15.04
CA ILE A 591 -9.45 -23.57 16.46
C ILE A 591 -8.38 -24.63 16.72
N LEU A 592 -8.31 -25.66 15.89
CA LEU A 592 -7.33 -26.73 16.03
C LEU A 592 -5.90 -26.18 15.91
N ALA A 593 -5.65 -25.34 14.90
CA ALA A 593 -4.36 -24.68 14.73
C ALA A 593 -4.02 -23.79 15.94
N ALA A 594 -4.97 -23.00 16.46
CA ALA A 594 -4.76 -22.11 17.60
C ALA A 594 -4.54 -22.87 18.93
N MET A 595 -5.28 -23.95 19.17
CA MET A 595 -5.32 -24.62 20.48
C MET A 595 -4.33 -25.77 20.64
N SER A 596 -3.69 -26.23 19.56
CA SER A 596 -2.72 -27.33 19.60
C SER A 596 -1.33 -26.95 20.10
N VAL A 597 -1.10 -25.68 20.49
CA VAL A 597 0.20 -25.13 20.95
C VAL A 597 1.01 -26.03 21.92
N PRO A 598 0.41 -26.75 22.90
CA PRO A 598 1.15 -27.62 23.81
C PRO A 598 1.74 -28.85 23.11
N ASP A 599 1.16 -29.27 21.99
CA ASP A 599 1.61 -30.39 21.18
C ASP A 599 2.35 -29.84 19.94
N VAL A 600 3.61 -29.46 20.11
CA VAL A 600 4.39 -28.71 19.11
C VAL A 600 4.39 -29.34 17.71
N ASP A 601 4.58 -30.66 17.62
CA ASP A 601 4.56 -31.37 16.34
C ASP A 601 3.17 -31.34 15.67
N VAL A 602 2.11 -31.44 16.46
CA VAL A 602 0.72 -31.35 16.00
C VAL A 602 0.42 -29.92 15.56
N HIS A 603 0.89 -28.93 16.31
CA HIS A 603 0.71 -27.51 16.04
C HIS A 603 1.37 -27.07 14.75
N GLN A 604 2.60 -27.50 14.47
CA GLN A 604 3.27 -27.22 13.20
C GLN A 604 2.50 -27.78 12.00
N ARG A 605 1.98 -29.00 12.12
CA ARG A 605 1.20 -29.64 11.05
C ARG A 605 -0.14 -28.94 10.81
N LEU A 606 -0.86 -28.60 11.88
CA LEU A 606 -2.14 -27.89 11.79
C LEU A 606 -1.96 -26.46 11.29
N ASP A 607 -0.89 -25.75 11.69
CA ASP A 607 -0.53 -24.43 11.17
C ASP A 607 -0.29 -24.47 9.64
N ALA A 608 0.50 -25.45 9.17
CA ALA A 608 0.75 -25.64 7.74
C ALA A 608 -0.54 -25.97 6.98
N LYS A 609 -1.39 -26.84 7.54
CA LYS A 609 -2.70 -27.19 6.94
C LYS A 609 -3.63 -25.99 6.89
N PHE A 610 -3.74 -25.21 7.97
CA PHE A 610 -4.54 -23.99 8.01
C PHE A 610 -4.14 -23.02 6.89
N LYS A 611 -2.84 -22.74 6.75
CA LYS A 611 -2.32 -21.85 5.69
C LYS A 611 -2.62 -22.36 4.29
N ARG A 612 -2.46 -23.67 4.05
CA ARG A 612 -2.76 -24.30 2.75
C ARG A 612 -4.25 -24.19 2.41
N VAL A 613 -5.13 -24.56 3.35
CA VAL A 613 -6.59 -24.51 3.13
C VAL A 613 -7.08 -23.07 3.01
N LEU A 614 -6.53 -22.14 3.78
CA LEU A 614 -6.84 -20.71 3.65
C LEU A 614 -6.47 -20.22 2.24
N SER A 615 -5.26 -20.52 1.77
CA SER A 615 -4.80 -20.16 0.43
C SER A 615 -5.67 -20.76 -0.66
N GLU A 616 -5.97 -22.06 -0.59
CA GLU A 616 -6.83 -22.74 -1.55
C GLU A 616 -8.24 -22.11 -1.57
N LYS A 617 -8.86 -21.91 -0.41
CA LYS A 617 -10.21 -21.35 -0.34
C LYS A 617 -10.29 -19.90 -0.79
N THR A 618 -9.33 -19.05 -0.39
CA THR A 618 -9.41 -17.61 -0.67
C THR A 618 -8.77 -17.20 -2.00
N ILE A 619 -7.70 -17.86 -2.43
CA ILE A 619 -6.94 -17.49 -3.63
C ILE A 619 -7.34 -18.37 -4.82
N GLU A 620 -7.43 -19.69 -4.65
CA GLU A 620 -7.72 -20.59 -5.78
C GLU A 620 -9.22 -20.69 -6.09
N ARG A 621 -10.07 -20.64 -5.05
CA ARG A 621 -11.53 -20.83 -5.17
C ARG A 621 -12.36 -19.57 -4.93
N GLU A 622 -11.73 -18.47 -4.53
CA GLU A 622 -12.37 -17.18 -4.23
C GLU A 622 -13.57 -17.28 -3.25
N GLU A 623 -13.53 -18.25 -2.33
CA GLU A 623 -14.58 -18.46 -1.34
C GLU A 623 -14.61 -17.30 -0.32
N LYS A 624 -15.82 -16.82 -0.02
CA LYS A 624 -16.10 -15.75 0.95
C LYS A 624 -17.20 -16.21 1.88
N SER A 625 -16.91 -16.37 3.16
CA SER A 625 -17.90 -16.82 4.15
C SER A 625 -17.60 -16.33 5.56
N LEU A 626 -18.63 -16.27 6.40
CA LEU A 626 -18.46 -15.96 7.82
C LEU A 626 -17.58 -17.01 8.53
N ASP A 627 -17.67 -18.28 8.16
CA ASP A 627 -16.82 -19.36 8.68
C ASP A 627 -15.33 -19.11 8.36
N LEU A 628 -15.01 -18.67 7.14
CA LEU A 628 -13.66 -18.28 6.73
C LEU A 628 -13.14 -17.11 7.56
N LEU A 629 -13.93 -16.05 7.72
CA LEU A 629 -13.57 -14.87 8.51
C LEU A 629 -13.37 -15.25 9.99
N GLN A 630 -14.29 -16.00 10.59
CA GLN A 630 -14.21 -16.42 11.98
C GLN A 630 -12.99 -17.32 12.25
N GLY A 631 -12.72 -18.29 11.36
CA GLY A 631 -11.52 -19.14 11.46
C GLY A 631 -10.22 -18.35 11.36
N LEU A 632 -10.17 -17.35 10.47
CA LEU A 632 -9.02 -16.45 10.32
C LEU A 632 -8.83 -15.53 11.54
N LEU A 633 -9.93 -15.00 12.10
CA LEU A 633 -9.89 -14.20 13.32
C LEU A 633 -9.38 -15.01 14.52
N VAL A 634 -9.85 -16.25 14.69
CA VAL A 634 -9.33 -17.15 15.75
C VAL A 634 -7.84 -17.42 15.55
N TYR A 635 -7.41 -17.71 14.33
CA TYR A 635 -6.00 -17.94 14.03
C TYR A 635 -5.12 -16.71 14.31
N LEU A 636 -5.57 -15.50 13.92
CA LEU A 636 -4.86 -14.24 14.19
C LEU A 636 -4.77 -13.94 15.69
N THR A 637 -5.84 -14.21 16.45
CA THR A 637 -5.89 -13.99 17.89
C THR A 637 -4.86 -14.84 18.64
N TRP A 638 -4.64 -16.10 18.24
CA TRP A 638 -3.61 -16.97 18.83
C TRP A 638 -2.46 -17.25 17.84
N TYR A 639 -2.04 -16.22 17.11
CA TYR A 639 -1.05 -16.35 16.04
C TYR A 639 0.26 -17.01 16.53
N PRO A 640 0.78 -18.05 15.83
CA PRO A 640 1.88 -18.88 16.32
C PRO A 640 3.26 -18.24 16.07
N ILE A 641 3.52 -17.07 16.67
CA ILE A 641 4.76 -16.30 16.49
C ILE A 641 6.03 -17.08 16.87
N HIS A 642 5.92 -18.06 17.77
CA HIS A 642 7.04 -18.88 18.22
C HIS A 642 7.52 -19.90 17.18
N LEU A 643 6.68 -20.25 16.19
CA LEU A 643 7.07 -21.14 15.10
C LEU A 643 7.92 -20.41 14.05
N ASN A 644 7.64 -19.13 13.79
CA ASN A 644 8.40 -18.31 12.85
C ASN A 644 8.47 -16.85 13.31
N PRO A 645 9.37 -16.51 14.25
CA PRO A 645 9.46 -15.16 14.82
C PRO A 645 9.96 -14.10 13.82
N LYS A 646 10.51 -14.51 12.67
CA LYS A 646 10.98 -13.60 11.60
C LYS A 646 9.91 -13.28 10.56
N GLY A 647 8.84 -14.07 10.48
CA GLY A 647 7.82 -13.93 9.44
C GLY A 647 6.79 -12.85 9.79
N LEU A 648 6.80 -11.73 9.06
CA LEU A 648 5.74 -10.69 9.13
C LEU A 648 4.41 -11.14 8.46
N GLN A 649 4.13 -12.44 8.43
CA GLN A 649 2.94 -13.00 7.76
C GLN A 649 1.64 -12.62 8.46
N VAL A 650 1.67 -12.33 9.77
CA VAL A 650 0.51 -11.87 10.54
C VAL A 650 -0.21 -10.68 9.90
N MET A 651 0.55 -9.74 9.30
CA MET A 651 -0.02 -8.57 8.63
C MET A 651 -0.74 -8.94 7.32
N LYS A 652 -0.28 -9.98 6.62
CA LYS A 652 -0.93 -10.47 5.40
C LYS A 652 -2.26 -11.14 5.73
N PHE A 653 -2.28 -11.98 6.75
CA PHE A 653 -3.49 -12.61 7.25
C PHE A 653 -4.49 -11.59 7.80
N LEU A 654 -4.00 -10.53 8.47
CA LEU A 654 -4.85 -9.42 8.91
C LEU A 654 -5.49 -8.70 7.72
N GLN A 655 -4.72 -8.40 6.66
CA GLN A 655 -5.27 -7.77 5.46
C GLN A 655 -6.35 -8.64 4.81
N MET A 656 -6.12 -9.96 4.70
CA MET A 656 -7.14 -10.89 4.20
C MET A 656 -8.43 -10.87 5.04
N ALA A 657 -8.32 -10.73 6.37
CA ALA A 657 -9.50 -10.62 7.23
C ALA A 657 -10.27 -9.32 6.98
N VAL A 658 -9.56 -8.20 6.77
CA VAL A 658 -10.15 -6.90 6.42
C VAL A 658 -10.83 -6.97 5.04
N ASP A 659 -10.19 -7.60 4.05
CA ASP A 659 -10.74 -7.77 2.71
C ASP A 659 -12.02 -8.64 2.76
N LEU A 660 -12.02 -9.72 3.54
CA LEU A 660 -13.22 -10.55 3.78
C LEU A 660 -14.37 -9.77 4.41
N VAL A 661 -14.10 -8.83 5.32
CA VAL A 661 -15.13 -7.95 5.92
C VAL A 661 -15.81 -7.09 4.85
N VAL A 662 -15.02 -6.49 3.96
CA VAL A 662 -15.51 -5.62 2.87
C VAL A 662 -16.28 -6.45 1.85
N ASP A 663 -15.75 -7.62 1.48
CA ASP A 663 -16.35 -8.55 0.54
C ASP A 663 -17.70 -9.11 1.03
N LEU A 664 -17.78 -9.45 2.32
CA LEU A 664 -19.01 -9.88 2.98
C LEU A 664 -19.95 -8.70 3.27
N LYS A 665 -19.53 -7.47 2.99
CA LYS A 665 -20.31 -6.23 3.13
C LYS A 665 -20.69 -5.93 4.58
N PHE A 666 -19.89 -6.38 5.54
CA PHE A 666 -20.13 -6.17 6.96
C PHE A 666 -19.81 -4.74 7.41
N ASP A 667 -19.25 -3.89 6.54
CA ASP A 667 -18.88 -2.49 6.78
C ASP A 667 -19.89 -1.47 6.19
N ARG A 668 -21.04 -1.90 5.65
CA ARG A 668 -21.98 -1.02 4.94
C ARG A 668 -22.78 -0.07 5.84
N HIS A 669 -22.75 1.22 5.49
CA HIS A 669 -23.47 2.30 6.17
C HIS A 669 -24.89 2.57 5.64
N SER A 670 -25.22 2.13 4.42
CA SER A 670 -26.48 2.45 3.72
C SER A 670 -27.73 1.88 4.40
N ASP A 671 -27.55 0.85 5.22
CA ASP A 671 -28.66 0.07 5.77
C ASP A 671 -29.09 0.56 7.15
N MET A 672 -28.44 1.55 7.78
CA MET A 672 -28.83 2.04 9.12
C MET A 672 -30.32 2.45 9.22
N LEU A 673 -30.94 2.90 8.12
CA LEU A 673 -32.38 3.23 8.03
C LEU A 673 -33.29 2.01 7.76
N PHE A 674 -32.77 0.96 7.12
CA PHE A 674 -33.50 -0.28 6.78
C PHE A 674 -33.37 -1.34 7.88
N ASP A 675 -32.24 -1.39 8.58
CA ASP A 675 -31.91 -2.34 9.65
C ASP A 675 -32.72 -2.08 10.93
N ILE A 676 -33.21 -0.83 11.11
CA ILE A 676 -34.19 -0.49 12.17
C ILE A 676 -35.56 -1.17 11.92
N LYS A 677 -35.89 -1.48 10.65
CA LYS A 677 -37.19 -2.06 10.25
C LYS A 677 -37.18 -3.60 10.19
N SER A 678 -36.03 -4.27 10.18
CA SER A 678 -35.88 -5.72 9.98
C SER A 678 -36.03 -6.58 11.27
N ARG A 679 -36.63 -6.03 12.33
CA ARG A 679 -36.67 -6.54 13.72
C ARG A 679 -37.07 -8.02 13.94
N ASP A 680 -37.63 -8.73 12.97
CA ASP A 680 -38.43 -9.94 13.23
C ASP A 680 -38.00 -11.27 12.57
N SER A 681 -36.80 -11.43 11.98
CA SER A 681 -36.49 -12.74 11.33
C SER A 681 -35.16 -13.45 11.52
N ASP A 682 -34.07 -12.86 12.05
CA ASP A 682 -32.83 -13.65 12.31
C ASP A 682 -31.81 -12.96 13.25
N THR A 683 -32.22 -12.70 14.50
CA THR A 683 -31.42 -11.92 15.49
C THR A 683 -30.04 -12.50 15.80
N HIS A 684 -29.88 -13.83 15.80
CA HIS A 684 -28.61 -14.49 16.14
C HIS A 684 -27.57 -14.44 15.01
N LYS A 685 -28.00 -14.58 13.74
CA LYS A 685 -27.10 -14.55 12.58
C LYS A 685 -26.48 -13.16 12.42
N LEU A 686 -27.32 -12.13 12.50
CA LEU A 686 -26.91 -10.72 12.42
C LEU A 686 -25.97 -10.34 13.58
N SER A 687 -26.12 -10.97 14.75
CA SER A 687 -25.21 -10.78 15.90
C SER A 687 -23.81 -11.35 15.64
N ASN A 688 -23.69 -12.52 15.00
CA ASN A 688 -22.38 -13.13 14.71
C ASN A 688 -21.60 -12.37 13.63
N GLU A 689 -22.29 -11.83 12.63
CA GLU A 689 -21.70 -10.98 11.59
C GLU A 689 -21.16 -9.68 12.20
N ARG A 690 -21.95 -9.01 13.05
CA ARG A 690 -21.52 -7.81 13.80
C ARG A 690 -20.36 -8.10 14.73
N LEU A 691 -20.37 -9.22 15.45
CA LEU A 691 -19.26 -9.63 16.31
C LEU A 691 -17.98 -9.90 15.51
N ALA A 692 -18.07 -10.57 14.36
CA ALA A 692 -16.90 -10.81 13.49
C ALA A 692 -16.33 -9.50 12.94
N TYR A 693 -17.18 -8.56 12.51
CA TYR A 693 -16.78 -7.22 12.08
C TYR A 693 -16.04 -6.45 13.18
N LEU A 694 -16.63 -6.38 14.38
CA LEU A 694 -16.03 -5.73 15.54
C LEU A 694 -14.75 -6.44 16.00
N GLY A 695 -14.68 -7.76 15.85
CA GLY A 695 -13.49 -8.56 16.13
C GLY A 695 -12.34 -8.28 15.18
N CYS A 696 -12.64 -8.05 13.90
CA CYS A 696 -11.65 -7.62 12.91
C CYS A 696 -11.09 -6.24 13.25
N TYR A 697 -11.94 -5.30 13.67
CA TYR A 697 -11.49 -3.99 14.18
C TYR A 697 -10.58 -4.14 15.42
N TYR A 698 -11.00 -4.93 16.40
CA TYR A 698 -10.23 -5.16 17.63
C TYR A 698 -8.83 -5.72 17.31
N ILE A 699 -8.75 -6.82 16.55
CA ILE A 699 -7.47 -7.45 16.19
C ILE A 699 -6.61 -6.54 15.32
N SER A 700 -7.19 -5.82 14.37
CA SER A 700 -6.48 -4.81 13.58
C SER A 700 -5.84 -3.76 14.48
N THR A 701 -6.62 -3.22 15.40
CA THR A 701 -6.17 -2.17 16.32
C THR A 701 -5.05 -2.68 17.23
N SER A 702 -5.21 -3.87 17.80
CA SER A 702 -4.20 -4.49 18.68
C SER A 702 -2.89 -4.83 17.94
N ILE A 703 -2.96 -5.24 16.67
CA ILE A 703 -1.78 -5.59 15.87
C ILE A 703 -1.09 -4.36 15.29
N VAL A 704 -1.83 -3.34 14.84
CA VAL A 704 -1.28 -2.25 14.01
C VAL A 704 -0.84 -1.03 14.81
N LEU A 705 -1.64 -0.56 15.78
CA LEU A 705 -1.35 0.66 16.52
C LEU A 705 0.02 0.66 17.21
N PRO A 706 0.48 -0.45 17.81
CA PRO A 706 1.77 -0.43 18.49
C PRO A 706 2.99 -0.24 17.56
N PHE A 707 2.82 -0.39 16.24
CA PHE A 707 3.87 -0.12 15.25
C PHE A 707 3.82 1.31 14.68
N GLY A 708 2.93 2.17 15.17
CA GLY A 708 2.74 3.53 14.64
C GLY A 708 2.23 3.55 13.19
N ARG A 709 1.65 2.45 12.72
CA ARG A 709 1.14 2.30 11.36
C ARG A 709 -0.31 2.80 11.26
N HIS A 710 -0.75 3.11 10.04
CA HIS A 710 -2.12 3.55 9.78
C HIS A 710 -3.11 2.39 9.97
N GLN A 711 -4.26 2.66 10.59
CA GLN A 711 -5.31 1.66 10.81
C GLN A 711 -5.95 1.23 9.48
N PRO A 712 -5.90 -0.06 9.11
CA PRO A 712 -6.59 -0.58 7.92
C PRO A 712 -8.11 -0.41 7.98
N ILE A 713 -8.68 -0.52 9.19
CA ILE A 713 -10.10 -0.39 9.44
C ILE A 713 -10.30 0.57 10.63
N PRO A 714 -10.42 1.90 10.41
CA PRO A 714 -10.59 2.86 11.48
C PRO A 714 -11.97 2.73 12.12
N PHE A 715 -12.12 3.20 13.36
CA PHE A 715 -13.41 3.18 14.04
C PHE A 715 -14.45 4.01 13.27
N SER A 716 -15.59 3.41 12.95
CA SER A 716 -16.66 4.06 12.17
C SER A 716 -17.92 4.31 13.01
N PRO A 717 -18.77 5.29 12.64
CA PRO A 717 -20.08 5.47 13.28
C PRO A 717 -20.96 4.21 13.22
N TYR A 718 -20.77 3.37 12.20
CA TYR A 718 -21.49 2.10 12.10
C TYR A 718 -21.00 1.06 13.10
N MET A 719 -19.72 1.05 13.49
CA MET A 719 -19.26 0.23 14.61
C MET A 719 -19.94 0.65 15.92
N GLN A 720 -20.11 1.95 16.14
CA GLN A 720 -20.88 2.46 17.27
C GLN A 720 -22.33 1.97 17.24
N PHE A 721 -22.98 2.00 16.07
CA PHE A 721 -24.29 1.39 15.87
C PHE A 721 -24.27 -0.12 16.19
N CYS A 722 -23.35 -0.89 15.61
CA CYS A 722 -23.24 -2.33 15.87
C CYS A 722 -23.13 -2.66 17.37
N LEU A 723 -22.40 -1.86 18.14
CA LEU A 723 -22.25 -2.03 19.59
C LEU A 723 -23.57 -1.87 20.35
N GLU A 724 -24.45 -0.96 19.93
CA GLU A 724 -25.73 -0.69 20.58
C GLU A 724 -26.75 -1.82 20.37
N PHE A 725 -26.57 -2.61 19.30
CA PHE A 725 -27.46 -3.70 18.91
C PHE A 725 -26.95 -5.10 19.29
N LEU A 726 -25.88 -5.19 20.10
CA LEU A 726 -25.45 -6.46 20.67
C LEU A 726 -26.35 -6.87 21.86
N PRO A 727 -26.63 -8.17 22.05
CA PRO A 727 -27.33 -8.66 23.24
C PRO A 727 -26.61 -8.26 24.53
N HIS A 728 -27.35 -8.16 25.63
CA HIS A 728 -26.84 -7.71 26.93
C HIS A 728 -26.37 -8.88 27.80
N ASP A 729 -25.63 -9.85 27.25
CA ASP A 729 -24.95 -10.87 28.06
C ASP A 729 -23.57 -10.39 28.53
N ASP A 730 -23.05 -10.99 29.60
CA ASP A 730 -21.76 -10.60 30.20
C ASP A 730 -20.57 -10.74 29.23
N THR A 731 -20.67 -11.61 28.23
CA THR A 731 -19.61 -11.79 27.23
C THR A 731 -19.71 -10.72 26.13
N GLU A 732 -20.91 -10.25 25.76
CA GLU A 732 -21.08 -9.20 24.74
C GLU A 732 -20.72 -7.85 25.37
N ALA A 733 -21.02 -7.67 26.64
CA ALA A 733 -20.51 -6.56 27.43
C ALA A 733 -18.98 -6.49 27.36
N ARG A 734 -18.27 -7.63 27.38
CA ARG A 734 -16.80 -7.66 27.16
C ARG A 734 -16.42 -7.22 25.75
N ALA A 735 -17.05 -7.77 24.71
CA ALA A 735 -16.78 -7.35 23.33
C ALA A 735 -16.97 -5.84 23.15
N GLN A 736 -18.06 -5.30 23.71
CA GLN A 736 -18.34 -3.87 23.67
C GLN A 736 -17.26 -3.04 24.35
N VAL A 737 -16.83 -3.45 25.55
CA VAL A 737 -15.79 -2.74 26.29
C VAL A 737 -14.45 -2.82 25.54
N LEU A 738 -14.07 -3.98 25.03
CA LEU A 738 -12.81 -4.15 24.28
C LEU A 738 -12.73 -3.20 23.08
N VAL A 739 -13.82 -3.07 22.31
CA VAL A 739 -13.91 -2.13 21.18
C VAL A 739 -13.83 -0.68 21.65
N LYS A 740 -14.62 -0.30 22.67
CA LYS A 740 -14.63 1.09 23.20
C LYS A 740 -13.25 1.49 23.75
N VAL A 741 -12.58 0.57 24.44
CA VAL A 741 -11.24 0.78 24.98
C VAL A 741 -10.21 0.93 23.85
N HIS A 742 -10.26 0.08 22.82
CA HIS A 742 -9.35 0.19 21.68
C HIS A 742 -9.60 1.45 20.84
N HIS A 743 -10.84 1.94 20.76
CA HIS A 743 -11.15 3.23 20.17
C HIS A 743 -10.50 4.40 20.94
N LEU A 744 -10.47 4.35 22.28
CA LEU A 744 -9.72 5.35 23.07
C LEU A 744 -8.22 5.28 22.80
N VAL A 745 -7.66 4.09 22.60
CA VAL A 745 -6.23 3.92 22.22
C VAL A 745 -5.96 4.48 20.83
N GLU A 746 -6.86 4.27 19.88
CA GLU A 746 -6.79 4.88 18.54
C GLU A 746 -6.82 6.42 18.64
N GLN A 747 -7.75 7.00 19.41
CA GLN A 747 -7.82 8.44 19.64
C GLN A 747 -6.54 9.00 20.31
N ALA A 748 -5.99 8.29 21.30
CA ALA A 748 -4.73 8.67 21.94
C ALA A 748 -3.55 8.62 20.94
N THR A 749 -3.54 7.63 20.06
CA THR A 749 -2.50 7.50 19.03
C THR A 749 -2.57 8.63 18.00
N GLU A 750 -3.78 9.05 17.59
CA GLU A 750 -3.98 10.20 16.71
C GLU A 750 -3.62 11.52 17.39
N LEU A 751 -3.96 11.70 18.68
CA LEU A 751 -3.57 12.88 19.46
C LEU A 751 -2.04 13.09 19.49
N ASN A 752 -1.28 12.00 19.42
CA ASN A 752 0.19 12.05 19.37
C ASN A 752 0.72 12.59 18.03
N LYS A 753 0.03 12.29 16.92
CA LYS A 753 0.39 12.69 15.56
C LYS A 753 0.15 14.18 15.27
N ILE A 754 -0.79 14.82 15.95
CA ILE A 754 -1.25 16.19 15.64
C ILE A 754 -0.51 17.23 16.52
N GLY A 755 -0.10 18.35 15.92
CA GLY A 755 0.48 19.51 16.62
C GLY A 755 -0.55 20.29 17.43
N ALA A 756 -0.12 21.28 18.22
CA ALA A 756 -1.06 22.16 18.92
C ALA A 756 -1.85 23.01 17.91
N GLN A 757 -3.17 22.79 17.80
CA GLN A 757 -4.02 23.59 16.90
C GLN A 757 -4.66 24.77 17.64
N PRO A 758 -4.71 25.98 17.05
CA PRO A 758 -5.37 27.15 17.64
C PRO A 758 -6.84 26.86 17.96
N GLY A 759 -7.27 27.10 19.20
CA GLY A 759 -8.66 26.88 19.65
C GLY A 759 -9.01 25.45 20.10
N SER A 760 -8.09 24.49 19.95
CA SER A 760 -8.26 23.13 20.51
C SER A 760 -7.93 23.10 22.01
N LEU A 761 -8.54 22.17 22.75
CA LEU A 761 -8.19 21.90 24.15
C LEU A 761 -6.70 21.55 24.27
N SER A 762 -6.05 21.91 25.38
CA SER A 762 -4.66 21.49 25.62
C SER A 762 -4.54 19.96 25.56
N LYS A 763 -3.40 19.43 25.09
CA LYS A 763 -3.16 17.97 25.06
C LYS A 763 -3.39 17.34 26.44
N ASP A 764 -2.97 18.02 27.51
CA ASP A 764 -3.24 17.57 28.88
C ASP A 764 -4.74 17.45 29.17
N SER A 765 -5.55 18.44 28.78
CA SER A 765 -7.01 18.40 28.96
C SER A 765 -7.66 17.29 28.14
N GLN A 766 -7.13 17.00 26.95
CA GLN A 766 -7.61 15.91 26.10
C GLN A 766 -7.25 14.54 26.68
N ILE A 767 -6.05 14.38 27.23
CA ILE A 767 -5.64 13.16 27.96
C ILE A 767 -6.53 12.94 29.17
N GLU A 768 -6.76 13.96 29.99
CA GLU A 768 -7.68 13.89 31.13
C GLU A 768 -9.11 13.51 30.72
N LEU A 769 -9.58 14.01 29.57
CA LEU A 769 -10.88 13.61 29.02
C LEU A 769 -10.90 12.13 28.60
N LEU A 770 -9.84 11.64 27.96
CA LEU A 770 -9.71 10.22 27.58
C LEU A 770 -9.64 9.32 28.82
N ILE A 771 -8.90 9.72 29.86
CA ILE A 771 -8.84 9.01 31.15
C ILE A 771 -10.21 8.96 31.83
N ARG A 772 -10.94 10.08 31.90
CA ARG A 772 -12.30 10.09 32.47
C ARG A 772 -13.25 9.17 31.72
N ARG A 773 -13.15 9.10 30.39
CA ARG A 773 -13.94 8.17 29.57
C ARG A 773 -13.56 6.73 29.83
N LEU A 774 -12.26 6.44 29.97
CA LEU A 774 -11.77 5.10 30.32
C LEU A 774 -12.25 4.67 31.71
N ASP A 775 -12.21 5.57 32.70
CA ASP A 775 -12.68 5.30 34.06
C ASP A 775 -14.21 5.09 34.10
N ALA A 776 -14.97 5.85 33.31
CA ALA A 776 -16.41 5.62 33.15
C ALA A 776 -16.70 4.23 32.55
N ILE A 777 -15.92 3.80 31.55
CA ILE A 777 -16.02 2.45 30.99
C ILE A 777 -15.68 1.40 32.06
N GLN A 778 -14.60 1.58 32.82
CA GLN A 778 -14.21 0.66 33.88
C GLN A 778 -15.27 0.56 34.99
N GLN A 779 -15.90 1.67 35.37
CA GLN A 779 -16.97 1.71 36.37
C GLN A 779 -18.28 1.05 35.87
N SER A 780 -18.48 0.98 34.55
CA SER A 780 -19.65 0.34 33.94
C SER A 780 -19.57 -1.20 33.89
N LEU A 781 -18.42 -1.79 34.22
CA LEU A 781 -18.22 -3.23 34.17
C LEU A 781 -18.95 -3.97 35.29
N SER A 782 -19.53 -5.13 34.96
CA SER A 782 -20.03 -6.08 35.95
C SER A 782 -18.88 -6.60 36.83
N PRO A 783 -19.13 -7.02 38.08
CA PRO A 783 -18.08 -7.53 38.97
C PRO A 783 -17.28 -8.69 38.36
N ALA A 784 -17.94 -9.56 37.59
CA ALA A 784 -17.29 -10.67 36.88
C ALA A 784 -16.30 -10.17 35.82
N ASN A 785 -16.70 -9.18 35.01
CA ASN A 785 -15.85 -8.62 33.95
C ASN A 785 -14.74 -7.71 34.51
N ALA A 786 -15.00 -6.99 35.59
CA ALA A 786 -14.01 -6.13 36.24
C ALA A 786 -12.82 -6.92 36.80
N CYS A 787 -13.03 -8.17 37.22
CA CYS A 787 -11.98 -9.07 37.71
C CYS A 787 -11.37 -9.98 36.62
N HIS A 788 -11.88 -9.94 35.39
CA HIS A 788 -11.40 -10.81 34.32
C HIS A 788 -10.03 -10.35 33.82
N PRO A 789 -9.02 -11.23 33.69
CA PRO A 789 -7.67 -10.83 33.28
C PRO A 789 -7.62 -10.04 31.97
N SER A 790 -8.28 -10.51 30.89
CA SER A 790 -8.27 -9.79 29.59
C SER A 790 -8.80 -8.35 29.66
N MET A 791 -9.75 -8.08 30.56
CA MET A 791 -10.30 -6.75 30.78
C MET A 791 -9.31 -5.87 31.53
N ILE A 792 -8.68 -6.41 32.58
CA ILE A 792 -7.61 -5.72 33.32
C ILE A 792 -6.47 -5.35 32.36
N PHE A 793 -6.02 -6.31 31.53
CA PHE A 793 -4.99 -6.08 30.51
C PHE A 793 -5.38 -4.96 29.55
N SER A 794 -6.57 -5.01 28.98
CA SER A 794 -7.00 -4.03 27.97
C SER A 794 -7.19 -2.63 28.57
N LEU A 795 -7.78 -2.53 29.76
CA LEU A 795 -7.99 -1.25 30.45
C LEU A 795 -6.67 -0.60 30.90
N ASP A 796 -5.80 -1.37 31.55
CA ASP A 796 -4.51 -0.84 32.01
C ASP A 796 -3.56 -0.58 30.83
N PHE A 797 -3.61 -1.38 29.75
CA PHE A 797 -2.91 -1.06 28.50
C PHE A 797 -3.42 0.26 27.91
N ALA A 798 -4.73 0.46 27.80
CA ALA A 798 -5.26 1.72 27.27
C ALA A 798 -4.89 2.91 28.15
N ARG A 799 -4.89 2.74 29.48
CA ARG A 799 -4.45 3.77 30.43
C ARG A 799 -2.98 4.12 30.23
N GLU A 800 -2.12 3.10 30.10
CA GLU A 800 -0.70 3.29 29.78
C GLU A 800 -0.53 4.02 28.45
N ARG A 801 -1.24 3.61 27.39
CA ARG A 801 -1.19 4.26 26.07
C ARG A 801 -1.65 5.71 26.09
N ILE A 802 -2.72 6.03 26.82
CA ILE A 802 -3.24 7.40 26.95
C ILE A 802 -2.23 8.31 27.68
N TYR A 803 -1.60 7.83 28.76
CA TYR A 803 -0.56 8.60 29.46
C TYR A 803 0.74 8.67 28.66
N ALA A 804 1.03 7.67 27.82
CA ALA A 804 2.21 7.62 26.97
C ALA A 804 2.15 8.56 25.75
N VAL A 805 1.06 9.32 25.55
CA VAL A 805 0.92 10.32 24.46
C VAL A 805 2.05 11.35 24.48
N HIS A 806 2.58 11.70 25.66
CA HIS A 806 3.73 12.61 25.78
C HIS A 806 5.08 11.89 25.77
N THR A 807 5.13 10.56 25.67
CA THR A 807 6.38 9.82 25.81
C THR A 807 7.08 9.70 24.45
N PRO A 808 8.37 10.07 24.35
CA PRO A 808 9.21 9.84 23.17
C PRO A 808 9.57 8.34 23.06
N MET A 809 8.57 7.53 22.75
CA MET A 809 8.73 6.10 22.51
C MET A 809 9.20 5.89 21.06
N PRO A 810 10.20 5.02 20.80
CA PRO A 810 10.93 4.93 19.52
C PRO A 810 10.12 4.52 18.27
N LYS A 811 8.78 4.43 18.35
CA LYS A 811 7.87 4.11 17.24
C LYS A 811 6.61 4.97 17.20
N PHE A 812 6.46 5.89 18.15
CA PHE A 812 5.29 6.76 18.16
C PHE A 812 5.67 8.08 17.51
N PRO A 813 4.99 8.48 16.43
CA PRO A 813 5.18 9.80 15.86
C PRO A 813 4.73 10.82 16.91
N VAL A 814 5.71 11.45 17.56
CA VAL A 814 5.48 12.60 18.45
C VAL A 814 5.69 13.85 17.62
N HIS A 815 4.72 14.75 17.61
CA HIS A 815 4.90 16.06 16.99
C HIS A 815 6.09 16.79 17.64
N PRO A 816 7.04 17.38 16.89
CA PRO A 816 8.27 17.98 17.42
C PRO A 816 8.05 19.02 18.54
N ASP A 817 6.96 19.78 18.45
CA ASP A 817 6.61 20.84 19.40
C ASP A 817 5.69 20.39 20.56
N SER A 818 5.48 19.09 20.76
CA SER A 818 4.59 18.59 21.81
C SER A 818 5.25 18.72 23.20
N PRO A 819 4.73 19.54 24.13
CA PRO A 819 5.32 19.69 25.46
C PRO A 819 5.21 18.39 26.25
N TYR A 820 6.21 18.08 27.08
CA TYR A 820 6.26 16.85 27.89
C TYR A 820 5.61 17.04 29.26
N SER A 821 4.83 16.07 29.73
CA SER A 821 4.21 16.09 31.07
C SER A 821 4.87 15.07 32.00
N ARG A 822 5.59 15.54 33.03
CA ARG A 822 6.18 14.68 34.07
C ARG A 822 5.11 13.91 34.86
N ILE A 823 3.93 14.50 35.02
CA ILE A 823 2.80 13.87 35.71
C ILE A 823 2.35 12.64 34.92
N HIS A 824 2.10 12.80 33.62
CA HIS A 824 1.68 11.68 32.77
C HIS A 824 2.74 10.56 32.68
N LEU A 825 4.03 10.90 32.66
CA LEU A 825 5.09 9.88 32.71
C LEU A 825 5.10 9.10 34.03
N SER A 826 4.81 9.77 35.13
CA SER A 826 4.74 9.15 36.46
C SER A 826 3.52 8.23 36.56
N GLU A 827 2.37 8.66 36.03
CA GLU A 827 1.16 7.84 35.92
C GLU A 827 1.38 6.65 34.97
N CYS A 828 2.02 6.85 33.83
CA CYS A 828 2.40 5.79 32.90
C CYS A 828 3.26 4.72 33.59
N LEU A 829 4.29 5.15 34.34
CA LEU A 829 5.13 4.25 35.12
C LEU A 829 4.33 3.48 36.18
N ALA A 830 3.44 4.16 36.90
CA ALA A 830 2.62 3.55 37.95
C ALA A 830 1.71 2.45 37.38
N VAL A 831 1.10 2.69 36.20
CA VAL A 831 0.27 1.70 35.50
C VAL A 831 1.09 0.49 35.07
N ILE A 832 2.29 0.69 34.52
CA ILE A 832 3.21 -0.40 34.13
C ILE A 832 3.59 -1.26 35.34
N ILE A 833 3.97 -0.63 36.46
CA ILE A 833 4.33 -1.36 37.69
C ILE A 833 3.13 -2.16 38.21
N LYS A 834 1.95 -1.54 38.28
CA LYS A 834 0.71 -2.16 38.73
C LYS A 834 0.39 -3.41 37.90
N LEU A 835 0.40 -3.28 36.57
CA LEU A 835 0.01 -4.37 35.67
C LEU A 835 1.07 -5.48 35.66
N LEU A 836 2.36 -5.19 35.60
CA LEU A 836 3.41 -6.23 35.69
C LEU A 836 3.37 -6.97 37.03
N THR A 837 3.12 -6.27 38.14
CA THR A 837 2.95 -6.90 39.46
C THR A 837 1.73 -7.82 39.49
N HIS A 838 0.61 -7.38 38.91
CA HIS A 838 -0.58 -8.21 38.78
C HIS A 838 -0.30 -9.47 37.95
N ILE A 839 0.40 -9.34 36.82
CA ILE A 839 0.76 -10.46 35.95
C ILE A 839 1.64 -11.49 36.68
N ILE A 840 2.62 -11.03 37.47
CA ILE A 840 3.46 -11.90 38.30
C ILE A 840 2.61 -12.65 39.35
N SER A 841 1.50 -12.06 39.81
CA SER A 841 0.60 -12.72 40.77
C SER A 841 -0.34 -13.76 40.14
N LEU A 842 -0.48 -13.78 38.81
CA LEU A 842 -1.41 -14.68 38.13
C LEU A 842 -0.96 -16.16 38.24
N PRO A 843 -1.91 -17.10 38.37
CA PRO A 843 -1.62 -18.52 38.24
C PRO A 843 -1.01 -18.85 36.87
N PRO A 844 -0.01 -19.74 36.77
CA PRO A 844 0.63 -20.10 35.49
C PRO A 844 -0.34 -20.66 34.44
N THR A 845 -1.44 -21.27 34.88
CA THR A 845 -2.49 -21.81 34.01
C THR A 845 -3.15 -20.73 33.16
N VAL A 846 -3.25 -19.50 33.66
CA VAL A 846 -3.88 -18.37 32.96
C VAL A 846 -3.11 -18.02 31.69
N PHE A 847 -1.78 -18.09 31.71
CA PHE A 847 -0.92 -17.78 30.56
C PHE A 847 -1.16 -18.72 29.35
N THR A 848 -1.77 -19.88 29.58
CA THR A 848 -2.13 -20.81 28.48
C THR A 848 -3.35 -20.37 27.67
N THR A 849 -4.06 -19.34 28.13
CA THR A 849 -5.24 -18.74 27.46
C THR A 849 -4.94 -17.41 26.80
N PHE A 850 -3.78 -16.79 27.11
CA PHE A 850 -3.39 -15.49 26.56
C PHE A 850 -3.34 -15.48 25.04
N THR A 851 -3.90 -14.42 24.48
CA THR A 851 -3.93 -14.14 23.05
C THR A 851 -2.70 -13.33 22.66
N TYR A 852 -2.51 -13.14 21.36
CA TYR A 852 -1.48 -12.29 20.78
C TYR A 852 -1.50 -10.87 21.38
N PRO A 853 -2.65 -10.16 21.48
CA PRO A 853 -2.76 -8.90 22.20
C PRO A 853 -2.14 -8.90 23.60
N GLU A 854 -2.48 -9.86 24.48
CA GLU A 854 -1.91 -9.87 25.85
C GLU A 854 -0.39 -10.07 25.83
N TRP A 855 0.11 -11.03 25.05
CA TRP A 855 1.56 -11.24 24.93
C TRP A 855 2.25 -9.98 24.40
N TYR A 856 1.68 -9.35 23.39
CA TYR A 856 2.25 -8.14 22.81
C TYR A 856 2.23 -6.96 23.80
N HIS A 857 1.14 -6.75 24.55
CA HIS A 857 1.06 -5.72 25.58
C HIS A 857 2.14 -5.90 26.67
N ILE A 858 2.48 -7.14 27.03
CA ILE A 858 3.58 -7.42 27.96
C ILE A 858 4.91 -6.96 27.39
N ILE A 859 5.18 -7.19 26.10
CA ILE A 859 6.41 -6.73 25.43
C ILE A 859 6.49 -5.20 25.51
N GLU A 860 5.41 -4.52 25.17
CA GLU A 860 5.34 -3.06 25.19
C GLU A 860 5.54 -2.48 26.59
N MET A 861 4.93 -3.07 27.62
CA MET A 861 5.14 -2.66 29.01
C MET A 861 6.58 -2.83 29.47
N LEU A 862 7.25 -3.92 29.08
CA LEU A 862 8.66 -4.13 29.39
C LEU A 862 9.54 -3.09 28.68
N VAL A 863 9.23 -2.77 27.43
CA VAL A 863 9.92 -1.69 26.69
C VAL A 863 9.67 -0.33 27.35
N GLY A 864 8.43 -0.01 27.74
CA GLY A 864 8.07 1.22 28.45
C GLY A 864 8.76 1.33 29.81
N LEU A 865 8.77 0.26 30.60
CA LEU A 865 9.48 0.17 31.87
C LEU A 865 10.97 0.45 31.68
N SER A 866 11.62 -0.24 30.73
CA SER A 866 13.03 -0.03 30.41
C SER A 866 13.29 1.37 29.83
N ARG A 867 12.34 2.00 29.15
CA ARG A 867 12.52 3.37 28.65
C ARG A 867 12.46 4.41 29.77
N LEU A 868 11.51 4.26 30.70
CA LEU A 868 11.28 5.18 31.81
C LEU A 868 12.34 5.05 32.92
N CYS A 869 12.91 3.85 33.12
CA CYS A 869 13.96 3.58 34.11
C CYS A 869 15.37 3.99 33.67
N PHE A 870 15.53 4.54 32.46
CA PHE A 870 16.79 5.02 31.92
C PHE A 870 16.61 6.45 31.42
N PRO A 871 17.68 7.24 31.24
CA PRO A 871 17.49 8.66 30.97
C PRO A 871 16.73 8.88 29.64
N ILE A 872 15.93 9.95 29.59
CA ILE A 872 15.09 10.34 28.44
C ILE A 872 15.52 11.72 27.96
N PRO A 873 16.12 11.87 26.77
CA PRO A 873 16.96 13.05 26.51
C PRO A 873 16.17 14.30 26.25
N SER A 874 15.04 14.12 25.59
CA SER A 874 14.05 15.17 25.41
C SER A 874 13.39 15.63 26.71
N ILE A 875 13.68 14.97 27.85
CA ILE A 875 13.13 15.31 29.16
C ILE A 875 14.26 15.27 30.21
N PRO A 876 15.22 16.22 30.18
CA PRO A 876 16.39 16.20 31.09
C PRO A 876 16.00 16.25 32.57
N SER A 877 14.79 16.72 32.87
CA SER A 877 14.25 16.83 34.22
C SER A 877 13.62 15.55 34.78
N TRP A 878 13.62 14.45 34.00
CA TRP A 878 13.19 13.13 34.43
C TRP A 878 14.34 12.40 35.13
N ASP A 879 14.18 12.05 36.41
CA ASP A 879 15.20 11.32 37.17
C ASP A 879 15.03 9.79 37.03
N PRO A 880 15.90 9.10 36.28
CA PRO A 880 15.79 7.68 36.06
C PRO A 880 16.30 6.86 37.25
N ALA A 881 17.14 7.41 38.13
CA ALA A 881 17.62 6.72 39.33
C ALA A 881 16.49 6.56 40.35
N SER A 882 15.79 7.64 40.67
CA SER A 882 14.57 7.59 41.49
C SER A 882 13.50 6.71 40.86
N THR A 883 13.34 6.78 39.53
CA THR A 883 12.39 5.94 38.79
C THR A 883 12.70 4.44 38.93
N ARG A 884 13.97 4.02 38.85
CA ARG A 884 14.39 2.62 39.08
C ARG A 884 14.07 2.15 40.50
N GLN A 885 14.28 3.02 41.49
CA GLN A 885 13.99 2.71 42.89
C GLN A 885 12.48 2.56 43.13
N ILE A 886 11.67 3.47 42.60
CA ILE A 886 10.20 3.42 42.67
C ILE A 886 9.69 2.15 41.99
N ALA A 887 10.17 1.84 40.77
CA ALA A 887 9.75 0.68 40.01
C ALA A 887 10.23 -0.65 40.59
N LYS A 888 11.25 -0.63 41.47
CA LYS A 888 12.00 -1.83 41.88
C LYS A 888 12.36 -2.67 40.65
N TYR A 889 12.97 -2.01 39.66
CA TYR A 889 13.15 -2.54 38.30
C TYR A 889 13.68 -3.98 38.28
N LEU A 890 14.81 -4.24 38.96
CA LEU A 890 15.43 -5.56 38.97
C LEU A 890 14.54 -6.64 39.62
N PRO A 891 13.98 -6.44 40.84
CA PRO A 891 12.98 -7.34 41.40
C PRO A 891 11.76 -7.60 40.51
N LEU A 892 11.27 -6.57 39.81
CA LEU A 892 10.10 -6.69 38.94
C LEU A 892 10.40 -7.56 37.69
N VAL A 893 11.52 -7.28 37.02
CA VAL A 893 11.94 -8.04 35.81
C VAL A 893 12.32 -9.49 36.16
N THR A 894 13.05 -9.71 37.25
CA THR A 894 13.41 -11.07 37.72
C THR A 894 12.22 -11.85 38.26
N GLY A 895 11.26 -11.18 38.92
CA GLY A 895 10.01 -11.81 39.33
C GLY A 895 9.18 -12.27 38.13
N PHE A 896 9.14 -11.48 37.06
CA PHE A 896 8.47 -11.87 35.82
C PHE A 896 9.20 -13.02 35.10
N GLN A 897 10.54 -13.02 35.10
CA GLN A 897 11.34 -14.12 34.58
C GLN A 897 11.02 -15.43 35.30
N ALA A 898 11.01 -15.43 36.64
CA ALA A 898 10.67 -16.60 37.44
C ALA A 898 9.24 -17.12 37.14
N LYS A 899 8.28 -16.22 36.92
CA LYS A 899 6.93 -16.60 36.50
C LYS A 899 6.91 -17.25 35.12
N MET A 900 7.68 -16.74 34.14
CA MET A 900 7.77 -17.36 32.81
C MET A 900 8.38 -18.77 32.88
N GLU A 901 9.38 -18.99 33.73
CA GLU A 901 9.95 -20.32 33.97
C GLU A 901 8.94 -21.30 34.58
N GLU A 902 8.08 -20.82 35.50
CA GLU A 902 6.97 -21.61 36.07
C GLU A 902 5.97 -22.04 34.98
N VAL A 903 5.62 -21.13 34.07
CA VAL A 903 4.73 -21.42 32.93
C VAL A 903 5.36 -22.41 31.97
N VAL A 904 6.66 -22.28 31.65
CA VAL A 904 7.39 -23.23 30.80
C VAL A 904 7.36 -24.63 31.41
N LYS A 905 7.59 -24.76 32.73
CA LYS A 905 7.52 -26.04 33.46
C LYS A 905 6.11 -26.64 33.40
N LEU A 906 5.07 -25.83 33.56
CA LEU A 906 3.68 -26.27 33.45
C LEU A 906 3.38 -26.83 32.05
N LEU A 907 3.80 -26.14 30.98
CA LEU A 907 3.59 -26.59 29.60
C LEU A 907 4.32 -27.92 29.32
N ALA A 908 5.53 -28.08 29.83
CA ALA A 908 6.29 -29.33 29.73
C ALA A 908 5.57 -30.50 30.43
N SER A 909 4.92 -30.25 31.58
CA SER A 909 4.19 -31.29 32.34
C SER A 909 2.86 -31.74 31.71
N ARG A 910 2.31 -30.99 30.75
CA ARG A 910 1.00 -31.26 30.11
C ARG A 910 1.11 -31.94 28.73
N SER A 911 2.33 -32.16 28.24
CA SER A 911 2.58 -32.85 26.97
C SER A 911 2.23 -34.34 27.09
N SER A 912 1.60 -34.91 26.05
CA SER A 912 0.90 -36.22 26.00
C SER A 912 1.61 -37.44 26.68
N PRO A 913 0.87 -38.46 27.17
CA PRO A 913 1.39 -39.72 27.74
C PRO A 913 1.98 -40.71 26.72
N TYR A 914 1.94 -40.39 25.42
CA TYR A 914 2.44 -41.27 24.36
C TYR A 914 3.96 -41.16 24.22
N GLY A 915 4.66 -41.93 25.05
CA GLY A 915 6.04 -42.35 24.83
C GLY A 915 7.06 -41.72 25.78
N GLU A 916 7.51 -42.50 26.75
CA GLU A 916 8.68 -42.24 27.62
C GLU A 916 10.03 -42.13 26.86
N ASN A 917 10.02 -42.08 25.52
CA ASN A 917 11.21 -41.94 24.70
C ASN A 917 11.06 -40.73 23.76
N GLY A 918 11.28 -39.51 24.28
CA GLY A 918 11.30 -38.35 23.39
C GLY A 918 11.12 -36.97 24.02
N HIS A 919 11.68 -36.67 25.19
CA HIS A 919 12.00 -35.27 25.47
C HIS A 919 13.14 -34.86 24.52
N LYS A 920 12.82 -34.39 23.32
CA LYS A 920 13.77 -33.60 22.55
C LYS A 920 13.98 -32.29 23.31
N LYS A 921 15.15 -32.13 23.91
CA LYS A 921 15.64 -30.83 24.39
C LYS A 921 15.47 -29.82 23.25
N GLY A 922 14.66 -28.78 23.43
CA GLY A 922 14.65 -27.63 22.50
C GLY A 922 13.32 -27.19 21.90
N THR A 923 12.15 -27.72 22.30
CA THR A 923 10.87 -27.17 21.83
C THR A 923 10.63 -25.72 22.33
N VAL A 924 10.56 -24.77 21.40
CA VAL A 924 10.41 -23.33 21.67
C VAL A 924 8.94 -22.95 21.76
N SER A 925 8.53 -22.39 22.90
CA SER A 925 7.19 -21.83 23.16
C SER A 925 7.24 -20.30 23.39
N ILE A 926 6.10 -19.60 23.30
CA ILE A 926 6.04 -18.15 23.60
C ILE A 926 6.64 -17.83 24.99
N PRO A 927 6.27 -18.52 26.09
CA PRO A 927 6.88 -18.25 27.41
C PRO A 927 8.39 -18.47 27.45
N SER A 928 8.92 -19.46 26.70
CA SER A 928 10.37 -19.68 26.63
C SER A 928 11.12 -18.55 25.92
N LEU A 929 10.49 -17.92 24.92
CA LEU A 929 11.03 -16.72 24.25
C LEU A 929 11.10 -15.53 25.21
N PHE A 930 10.04 -15.31 26.00
CA PHE A 930 10.03 -14.25 27.02
C PHE A 930 11.10 -14.48 28.09
N SER A 931 11.22 -15.71 28.58
CA SER A 931 12.23 -16.07 29.57
C SER A 931 13.65 -15.73 29.08
N ALA A 932 13.97 -16.06 27.81
CA ALA A 932 15.27 -15.75 27.23
C ALA A 932 15.55 -14.24 27.15
N VAL A 933 14.55 -13.43 26.81
CA VAL A 933 14.72 -11.97 26.68
C VAL A 933 14.83 -11.27 28.03
N LEU A 934 14.09 -11.74 29.02
CA LEU A 934 14.23 -11.25 30.38
C LEU A 934 15.62 -11.53 30.93
N THR A 935 16.24 -12.68 30.62
CA THR A 935 17.64 -12.96 30.96
C THR A 935 18.58 -11.88 30.41
N ILE A 936 18.45 -11.52 29.13
CA ILE A 936 19.28 -10.49 28.49
C ILE A 936 19.08 -9.14 29.17
N LEU A 937 17.83 -8.76 29.44
CA LEU A 937 17.52 -7.48 30.09
C LEU A 937 18.13 -7.41 31.50
N VAL A 938 18.11 -8.52 32.24
CA VAL A 938 18.74 -8.62 33.56
C VAL A 938 20.27 -8.54 33.47
N ASP A 939 20.88 -9.21 32.50
CA ASP A 939 22.33 -9.21 32.33
C ASP A 939 22.84 -7.83 31.89
N GLN A 940 22.17 -7.19 30.91
CA GLN A 940 22.47 -5.82 30.49
C GLN A 940 22.29 -4.81 31.62
N TYR A 941 21.27 -4.99 32.47
CA TYR A 941 21.07 -4.15 33.63
C TYR A 941 22.23 -4.29 34.64
N LYS A 942 22.65 -5.52 34.93
CA LYS A 942 23.76 -5.79 35.85
C LYS A 942 25.06 -5.19 35.32
N GLU A 943 25.41 -5.41 34.06
CA GLU A 943 26.63 -4.87 33.46
C GLU A 943 26.71 -3.34 33.53
N ARG A 944 25.59 -2.64 33.28
CA ARG A 944 25.56 -1.16 33.18
C ARG A 944 25.34 -0.42 34.49
N VAL A 945 24.81 -1.07 35.52
CA VAL A 945 24.57 -0.45 36.83
C VAL A 945 25.71 -0.77 37.80
N TYR A 946 26.33 -1.95 37.71
CA TYR A 946 27.49 -2.30 38.55
C TYR A 946 28.80 -1.62 38.10
N SER A 947 28.87 -1.10 36.86
CA SER A 947 30.04 -0.37 36.36
C SER A 947 30.08 1.12 36.74
N PHE A 948 29.06 1.65 37.45
CA PHE A 948 28.90 3.08 37.75
C PHE A 948 28.57 3.34 39.25
N ILE A 949 29.50 2.99 40.14
CA ILE A 949 29.43 3.38 41.57
C ILE A 949 30.07 4.76 41.83
N ASP A 950 30.76 5.36 40.87
CA ASP A 950 31.27 6.73 40.99
C ASP A 950 30.91 7.54 39.75
N VAL A 951 30.64 8.83 39.96
CA VAL A 951 30.35 9.92 39.02
C VAL A 951 28.85 10.25 38.81
N ASP A 952 28.43 11.32 39.50
CA ASP A 952 27.19 12.09 39.32
C ASP A 952 27.13 12.79 37.94
N THR A 953 26.77 12.08 36.87
CA THR A 953 26.35 12.72 35.60
C THR A 953 25.22 11.95 34.89
N PRO A 954 24.18 12.63 34.36
CA PRO A 954 23.05 11.97 33.72
C PRO A 954 23.38 11.59 32.27
N PHE A 955 23.63 10.29 32.00
CA PHE A 955 23.98 9.80 30.65
C PHE A 955 22.80 9.22 29.88
N ASN A 956 22.37 9.89 28.81
CA ASN A 956 21.28 9.39 27.99
C ASN A 956 21.66 8.31 26.98
N LEU A 957 21.15 7.10 27.17
CA LEU A 957 21.39 5.95 26.30
C LEU A 957 20.71 6.05 24.92
N PHE A 958 19.94 7.11 24.66
CA PHE A 958 19.09 7.23 23.47
C PHE A 958 18.94 8.67 22.95
N ASP A 959 19.91 9.56 23.20
CA ASP A 959 19.95 10.89 22.57
C ASP A 959 20.90 10.90 21.37
N PRO A 960 20.43 11.22 20.16
CA PRO A 960 21.31 11.49 19.04
C PRO A 960 21.91 12.92 19.02
N GLN A 961 21.59 13.84 19.95
CA GLN A 961 21.96 15.27 19.86
C GLN A 961 22.68 15.89 21.08
N ASP A 962 23.11 15.12 22.09
CA ASP A 962 23.81 15.71 23.23
C ASP A 962 25.28 16.07 22.88
N HIS A 963 25.54 17.37 22.65
CA HIS A 963 26.79 17.90 22.09
C HIS A 963 27.76 18.50 23.13
N GLN A 964 27.48 18.41 24.45
CA GLN A 964 28.34 19.03 25.47
C GLN A 964 28.80 18.02 26.53
N ASN A 965 29.93 17.33 26.28
CA ASN A 965 30.91 17.07 27.34
C ASN A 965 32.24 16.51 26.81
N THR A 966 33.29 17.34 26.89
CA THR A 966 34.69 16.91 26.98
C THR A 966 35.33 17.82 28.05
N PRO A 967 35.70 17.35 29.25
CA PRO A 967 36.43 18.19 30.18
C PRO A 967 37.94 17.99 29.99
N HIS A 968 38.61 19.07 29.56
CA HIS A 968 40.03 19.43 29.72
C HIS A 968 41.10 18.38 29.32
N ILE A 969 42.13 18.72 28.56
CA ILE A 969 43.25 19.56 28.99
C ILE A 969 43.94 20.15 27.75
N THR A 970 44.12 21.47 27.72
CA THR A 970 45.28 22.10 27.08
C THR A 970 45.89 23.08 28.07
N THR A 971 47.19 22.92 28.31
CA THR A 971 48.05 23.96 28.89
C THR A 971 48.87 24.62 27.76
N LEU A 972 48.99 25.96 27.87
CA LEU A 972 49.95 26.91 27.26
C LEU A 972 49.57 27.55 25.90
N PRO A 973 50.05 28.78 25.62
CA PRO A 973 49.68 30.04 26.28
C PRO A 973 49.31 31.16 25.29
N ASP A 974 48.72 32.23 25.83
CA ASP A 974 48.27 33.43 25.10
C ASP A 974 49.35 34.11 24.28
N SER A 975 49.20 34.12 22.95
CA SER A 975 49.45 35.29 22.10
C SER A 975 49.01 35.02 20.64
N GLN A 976 48.37 36.02 20.04
CA GLN A 976 48.14 36.22 18.59
C GLN A 976 46.86 35.66 17.93
N GLN A 977 45.84 36.53 17.90
CA GLN A 977 45.24 37.15 16.69
C GLN A 977 44.39 36.34 15.67
N TYR A 978 43.11 36.77 15.60
CA TYR A 978 42.33 37.23 14.43
C TYR A 978 42.25 36.43 13.10
N HIS A 979 40.99 36.38 12.63
CA HIS A 979 40.46 36.32 11.24
C HIS A 979 39.89 35.00 10.68
N ALA A 980 38.71 35.20 10.06
CA ALA A 980 38.06 34.48 8.96
C ALA A 980 37.22 33.22 9.29
N ILE A 981 35.91 33.39 9.05
CA ILE A 981 34.92 32.34 8.80
C ILE A 981 35.18 31.79 7.38
N PRO A 982 35.12 30.46 7.18
CA PRO A 982 34.32 29.95 6.07
C PRO A 982 33.46 28.71 6.41
N THR A 983 32.37 28.66 5.66
CA THR A 983 31.39 27.61 5.37
C THR A 983 31.90 26.18 5.24
N GLU A 984 31.14 25.22 5.78
CA GLU A 984 30.61 24.03 5.06
C GLU A 984 29.76 23.17 6.03
N SER A 985 28.52 22.85 5.65
CA SER A 985 27.64 21.95 6.40
C SER A 985 27.53 20.63 5.63
N GLN A 986 28.28 19.63 6.08
CA GLN A 986 28.08 18.23 5.69
C GLN A 986 27.20 17.53 6.73
N HIS A 987 26.23 16.79 6.21
CA HIS A 987 25.36 15.85 6.88
C HIS A 987 26.14 14.88 7.79
N ILE A 988 25.61 14.64 9.00
CA ILE A 988 26.03 13.53 9.86
C ILE A 988 24.80 12.65 10.15
N GLU A 989 24.79 11.44 9.59
CA GLU A 989 23.90 10.34 9.98
C GLU A 989 24.38 9.73 11.31
N SER A 990 23.46 9.59 12.28
CA SER A 990 23.75 9.02 13.60
C SER A 990 23.75 7.48 13.62
N ILE A 991 24.70 6.94 14.38
CA ILE A 991 24.97 5.53 14.65
C ILE A 991 24.43 5.20 16.04
N TYR A 992 23.33 4.45 16.17
CA TYR A 992 22.93 3.80 17.44
C TYR A 992 22.18 2.47 17.19
N PRO A 993 22.43 1.41 18.01
CA PRO A 993 21.93 0.05 17.80
C PRO A 993 20.49 -0.20 18.31
N MET A 994 19.71 0.83 18.63
CA MET A 994 18.27 0.73 18.88
C MET A 994 17.45 1.61 17.91
N LYS A 995 17.84 1.65 16.63
CA LYS A 995 17.10 2.38 15.59
C LYS A 995 15.66 1.89 15.36
N SER A 996 15.27 0.72 15.85
CA SER A 996 13.98 0.11 15.50
C SER A 996 12.89 0.14 16.57
N GLY A 997 13.17 0.57 17.81
CA GLY A 997 12.18 0.54 18.90
C GLY A 997 11.52 -0.83 19.15
N LEU A 998 12.11 -1.92 18.63
CA LEU A 998 11.61 -3.29 18.75
C LEU A 998 12.36 -4.00 19.87
N CYS A 999 11.60 -4.70 20.71
CA CYS A 999 12.13 -5.70 21.63
C CYS A 999 13.12 -6.64 20.91
N PRO A 1000 14.22 -7.08 21.54
CA PRO A 1000 15.21 -8.00 20.94
C PRO A 1000 14.62 -9.27 20.31
N VAL A 1001 13.45 -9.74 20.78
CA VAL A 1001 12.67 -10.83 20.16
C VAL A 1001 12.27 -10.51 18.72
N MET A 1002 11.92 -9.26 18.44
CA MET A 1002 11.27 -8.81 17.20
C MET A 1002 12.21 -8.08 16.24
N SER A 1003 13.36 -7.57 16.72
CA SER A 1003 14.36 -6.89 15.87
C SER A 1003 15.43 -7.83 15.30
N GLY A 1004 15.48 -9.09 15.74
CA GLY A 1004 16.58 -9.99 15.40
C GLY A 1004 17.94 -9.56 15.97
N ALA A 1005 17.98 -8.58 16.89
CA ALA A 1005 19.20 -8.07 17.54
C ALA A 1005 19.84 -9.05 18.55
N LEU A 1006 19.21 -10.21 18.73
CA LEU A 1006 19.55 -11.24 19.67
C LEU A 1006 20.75 -12.13 19.24
N ARG A 1007 21.32 -11.88 18.04
CA ARG A 1007 22.27 -12.76 17.30
C ARG A 1007 23.55 -13.20 18.02
N SER A 1008 23.90 -12.59 19.16
CA SER A 1008 25.15 -12.87 19.88
C SER A 1008 24.95 -13.36 21.31
N THR A 1009 23.82 -13.99 21.61
CA THR A 1009 23.52 -14.57 22.93
C THR A 1009 23.27 -16.08 22.82
N GLY A 1010 23.43 -16.82 23.92
CA GLY A 1010 23.22 -18.28 23.99
C GLY A 1010 21.80 -18.76 23.59
N TYR A 1011 20.87 -17.83 23.36
CA TYR A 1011 19.58 -18.07 22.74
C TYR A 1011 19.68 -18.64 21.31
N TRP A 1012 20.56 -18.11 20.47
CA TRP A 1012 20.73 -18.66 19.11
C TRP A 1012 21.63 -19.88 19.08
N ASP A 1013 22.57 -20.02 20.02
CA ASP A 1013 23.33 -21.27 20.18
C ASP A 1013 22.40 -22.43 20.56
N ALA A 1014 21.39 -22.18 21.41
CA ALA A 1014 20.34 -23.16 21.72
C ALA A 1014 19.39 -23.41 20.53
N MET A 1015 19.08 -22.38 19.74
CA MET A 1015 18.23 -22.49 18.54
C MET A 1015 18.92 -23.19 17.37
N ASP A 1016 20.22 -23.00 17.21
CA ASP A 1016 21.03 -23.63 16.18
C ASP A 1016 21.44 -25.05 16.61
N ALA A 1017 21.63 -25.32 17.91
CA ALA A 1017 21.68 -26.70 18.43
C ALA A 1017 20.37 -27.47 18.15
N PHE A 1018 19.22 -26.81 18.29
CA PHE A 1018 17.89 -27.37 17.96
C PHE A 1018 17.72 -27.65 16.46
N LYS A 1019 18.21 -26.76 15.57
CA LYS A 1019 18.23 -27.01 14.12
C LYS A 1019 19.17 -28.13 13.72
N ASN A 1020 20.32 -28.25 14.40
CA ASN A 1020 21.33 -29.27 14.11
C ASN A 1020 20.90 -30.68 14.55
N GLU A 1021 20.11 -30.83 15.62
CA GLU A 1021 19.55 -32.15 16.00
C GLU A 1021 18.53 -32.69 14.99
N ILE A 1022 17.79 -31.82 14.28
CA ILE A 1022 16.85 -32.23 13.23
C ILE A 1022 17.58 -32.67 11.95
N GLY A 1023 18.81 -32.20 11.75
CA GLY A 1023 19.65 -32.54 10.59
C GLY A 1023 20.33 -33.93 10.64
N THR A 1024 20.15 -34.72 11.71
CA THR A 1024 20.85 -36.01 11.86
C THR A 1024 20.06 -37.25 11.46
N THR A 1025 18.83 -37.11 10.96
CA THR A 1025 18.12 -38.20 10.26
C THR A 1025 18.09 -37.96 8.76
N GLY A 1026 19.18 -38.31 8.07
CA GLY A 1026 19.29 -38.32 6.61
C GLY A 1026 20.41 -37.42 6.11
N GLY A 1027 21.63 -37.96 6.03
CA GLY A 1027 22.78 -37.20 5.57
C GLY A 1027 22.77 -36.93 4.06
N VAL A 1028 23.02 -35.68 3.67
CA VAL A 1028 24.04 -35.25 2.67
C VAL A 1028 24.45 -33.82 3.04
N THR A 1029 25.73 -33.52 2.83
CA THR A 1029 26.52 -32.37 3.26
C THR A 1029 26.32 -31.06 2.49
N ASN A 1030 26.39 -29.94 3.22
CA ASN A 1030 26.86 -28.58 2.89
C ASN A 1030 26.50 -27.90 1.55
N GLY A 1031 25.66 -26.87 1.64
CA GLY A 1031 25.54 -25.76 0.69
C GLY A 1031 24.57 -24.71 1.24
N ALA A 1032 25.04 -23.48 1.49
CA ALA A 1032 24.21 -22.37 1.96
C ALA A 1032 23.56 -21.64 0.79
N ASP A 1033 22.22 -21.68 0.74
CA ASP A 1033 21.36 -20.58 0.29
C ASP A 1033 20.00 -20.78 0.98
N GLY A 1034 19.57 -19.75 1.71
CA GLY A 1034 18.24 -19.68 2.29
C GLY A 1034 17.26 -19.23 1.22
N ASP A 1035 16.37 -20.12 0.81
CA ASP A 1035 14.96 -19.89 0.46
C ASP A 1035 14.40 -21.21 -0.11
N ALA A 1036 14.18 -22.16 0.79
CA ALA A 1036 13.48 -23.41 0.52
C ALA A 1036 12.59 -23.75 1.73
N TRP A 1037 11.52 -22.98 1.92
CA TRP A 1037 10.36 -23.36 2.75
C TRP A 1037 9.03 -22.98 2.07
N MET A 1038 8.99 -23.10 0.74
CA MET A 1038 7.80 -23.56 0.02
C MET A 1038 8.19 -24.90 -0.62
N GLY A 1039 7.68 -26.00 -0.09
CA GLY A 1039 7.86 -27.34 -0.65
C GLY A 1039 9.15 -28.05 -0.24
N SER A 1040 9.20 -28.62 0.96
CA SER A 1040 9.83 -29.93 1.13
C SER A 1040 8.71 -30.94 1.30
N THR A 1041 8.71 -31.95 0.42
CA THR A 1041 7.83 -33.11 0.48
C THR A 1041 7.96 -33.77 1.84
N VAL A 1042 6.91 -33.64 2.67
CA VAL A 1042 6.63 -34.67 3.66
C VAL A 1042 6.05 -35.84 2.87
N ASP A 1043 6.93 -36.63 2.25
CA ASP A 1043 6.55 -37.93 1.71
C ASP A 1043 6.15 -38.83 2.88
N GLY A 1044 4.85 -38.99 3.05
CA GLY A 1044 4.22 -39.72 4.13
C GLY A 1044 2.76 -39.31 4.27
N GLU A 1045 1.92 -39.93 3.44
CA GLU A 1045 0.45 -39.87 3.48
C GLU A 1045 -0.07 -39.85 4.92
N LEU A 1046 -0.69 -38.74 5.32
CA LEU A 1046 -1.53 -38.72 6.51
C LEU A 1046 -2.73 -37.78 6.39
N PHE A 1047 -2.73 -36.81 5.46
CA PHE A 1047 -3.86 -35.91 5.28
C PHE A 1047 -4.13 -35.51 3.81
N ASP A 1048 -5.02 -36.23 3.11
CA ASP A 1048 -5.21 -36.17 1.64
C ASP A 1048 -6.34 -35.23 1.18
N GLY A 1049 -6.70 -34.25 2.02
CA GLY A 1049 -7.51 -33.10 1.57
C GLY A 1049 -8.87 -32.99 2.24
N ASN A 1050 -9.23 -33.92 3.13
CA ASN A 1050 -10.49 -33.87 3.85
C ASN A 1050 -10.26 -34.17 5.34
N ILE A 1051 -10.39 -33.16 6.22
CA ILE A 1051 -10.25 -33.31 7.69
C ILE A 1051 -11.12 -34.47 8.22
N ILE A 1052 -12.22 -34.76 7.54
CA ILE A 1052 -13.16 -35.86 7.85
C ILE A 1052 -12.55 -37.24 7.58
N GLU A 1053 -11.87 -37.42 6.44
CA GLU A 1053 -11.24 -38.69 6.05
C GLU A 1053 -10.00 -38.96 6.90
N ASP A 1054 -9.24 -37.91 7.17
CA ASP A 1054 -7.94 -38.03 7.82
C ASP A 1054 -8.04 -38.29 9.34
N CYS A 1055 -9.19 -37.95 9.95
CA CYS A 1055 -9.51 -38.22 11.36
C CYS A 1055 -10.30 -39.53 11.59
N GLY A 1056 -10.45 -40.39 10.57
CA GLY A 1056 -11.05 -41.73 10.70
C GLY A 1056 -12.54 -41.70 11.07
N LEU A 1057 -13.29 -40.77 10.48
CA LEU A 1057 -14.56 -40.27 11.01
C LEU A 1057 -15.72 -40.52 10.01
N TRP A 1058 -15.60 -41.62 9.24
CA TRP A 1058 -16.39 -42.04 8.07
C TRP A 1058 -17.92 -42.10 8.29
N ASP A 1059 -18.39 -42.45 9.49
CA ASP A 1059 -19.82 -42.65 9.76
C ASP A 1059 -20.67 -41.36 9.65
N LEU A 1060 -20.06 -40.18 9.76
CA LEU A 1060 -20.76 -38.88 9.67
C LEU A 1060 -21.02 -38.43 8.24
N GLN A 1061 -20.20 -38.88 7.29
CA GLN A 1061 -20.34 -38.57 5.87
C GLN A 1061 -21.47 -39.40 5.23
N ALA A 1062 -21.68 -40.64 5.72
CA ALA A 1062 -22.80 -41.49 5.32
C ALA A 1062 -24.17 -40.87 5.65
N ALA A 1063 -24.31 -40.25 6.83
CA ALA A 1063 -25.56 -39.59 7.24
C ALA A 1063 -25.88 -38.30 6.45
N GLN A 1064 -24.87 -37.61 5.91
CA GLN A 1064 -25.07 -36.46 5.01
C GLN A 1064 -25.48 -36.86 3.60
N TRP A 1065 -25.08 -38.05 3.13
CA TRP A 1065 -25.50 -38.59 1.83
C TRP A 1065 -26.93 -39.16 1.88
N GLU A 1066 -27.35 -39.75 2.99
CA GLU A 1066 -28.73 -40.26 3.14
C GLU A 1066 -29.76 -39.16 3.44
N GLY A 1067 -29.37 -38.05 4.09
CA GLY A 1067 -30.29 -36.96 4.44
C GLY A 1067 -30.64 -36.00 3.29
N ASN A 1068 -29.88 -35.98 2.19
CA ASN A 1068 -30.18 -35.17 1.00
C ASN A 1068 -30.91 -35.95 -0.10
N PHE A 1069 -31.32 -37.19 0.18
CA PHE A 1069 -32.14 -38.03 -0.70
C PHE A 1069 -33.54 -38.34 -0.14
N HIS A 1070 -33.97 -37.66 0.93
CA HIS A 1070 -35.32 -37.77 1.50
C HIS A 1070 -36.04 -36.44 1.68
#